data_AF-A0A2G6E6P6-F1
#
_entry.id   AF-A0A2G6E6P6-F1
#
_cell.length_a   1.000
_cell.length_b   1.000
_cell.length_c   1.000
_cell.angle_alpha   90.00
_cell.angle_beta   90.00
_cell.angle_gamma   90.00
#
_symmetry.space_group_name_H-M   'P 1'
#
loop_
_entity.id
_entity.type
_entity.pdbx_description
1 polymer ?
#
loop_
_entity_poly.entity_id
_entity_poly.type
_entity_poly.pdbx_seq_one_letter_code
_entity_poly.pdbx_strand_id
1 'polypeptide(L)'
;MRFMTLQIILVNYNSTELLIRCLDTLKDQSIPVDHQIVVVDNHSPDGGAERLRRERQDIELLENTANVGYAGAVNQAIRQSNSSYILLLNPDIEVKPGAISAMLNFMGTHSDAGIVGGKLLNSDGSLQYSCRTFYTLPVILLRRTFLGKLFPDSKRLAQHLMTDWDHNSVREVDWVLGACLMIRRSALKEIGLMDERFFLYFEDVDWCYRMKKGGWKVYYLPDAQMLHHHQRQSAKGLLNKTLLYHLMSLIHFYDKWGSLLFFLKRYRGFLKFLLFLLLDIAAVNLSFSGAHFIRNHVLIFLEKPPIPFFYYHKFLLFVNLVTPLVFYSSGLYTFKQGEVWVDELFRAAKGVLMNSLFLMAASYLVQGYEFSRSIVLVFAVLSVCSIFILRWGAFSYYTSWYKKGFNLRRTLIIGTGKSAAVVQNVFQKHYALGFDIVGFIHSDHTQQEDASPDAIFPILGSLHDLPRLIREQNISELIITNSSDSQELISRGRQSGVNVRLLTDFHSLRLHESVFEELAGIPTILFKGSPLFGFNLALKRMMDIVLSLIGLIVLSPFLSVIAALIKLESSGPVLFRQTRIGRDRQPFTMFKFRSMCDNADAIKGQLTHYNEAQGPIFKIQNDPRRTRLGRFLRKFSLDELPQLWNVLKGEMSLVGPRPPLPSEVNEYDEWAFKRLEVKPGISGLWQVSGRSDLTFDEMLKLDVYYIWNWSLSDDLKILLRTIPVVISGKGAY
;
A
#
# COMPACT_ATOMS: atom_id res chain seq x y z
N MET A 1 -45.44 -8.38 -6.30
CA MET A 1 -44.63 -9.00 -5.23
C MET A 1 -43.67 -9.98 -5.91
N ARG A 2 -42.35 -9.78 -5.84
CA ARG A 2 -41.42 -10.82 -6.32
C ARG A 2 -41.54 -12.01 -5.37
N PHE A 3 -41.82 -13.19 -5.90
CA PHE A 3 -41.78 -14.43 -5.12
C PHE A 3 -40.38 -14.56 -4.51
N MET A 4 -40.31 -14.72 -3.18
CA MET A 4 -39.03 -15.02 -2.52
C MET A 4 -38.59 -16.40 -2.98
N THR A 5 -37.30 -16.53 -3.34
CA THR A 5 -36.68 -17.77 -3.79
C THR A 5 -35.39 -18.00 -3.02
N LEU A 6 -35.07 -19.26 -2.73
CA LEU A 6 -33.92 -19.66 -1.93
C LEU A 6 -33.02 -20.62 -2.71
N GLN A 7 -31.71 -20.43 -2.65
CA GLN A 7 -30.73 -21.42 -3.09
C GLN A 7 -29.95 -21.92 -1.86
N ILE A 8 -29.96 -23.21 -1.60
CA ILE A 8 -29.21 -23.84 -0.52
C ILE A 8 -27.95 -24.46 -1.13
N ILE A 9 -26.78 -24.11 -0.63
CA ILE A 9 -25.49 -24.55 -1.19
C ILE A 9 -24.72 -25.31 -0.12
N LEU A 10 -24.27 -26.52 -0.47
CA LEU A 10 -23.39 -27.35 0.36
C LEU A 10 -22.14 -27.71 -0.43
N VAL A 11 -20.97 -27.62 0.19
CA VAL A 11 -19.68 -27.98 -0.43
C VAL A 11 -19.18 -29.28 0.20
N ASN A 12 -19.04 -30.33 -0.61
CA ASN A 12 -18.54 -31.62 -0.15
C ASN A 12 -17.02 -31.73 -0.36
N TYR A 13 -16.31 -32.17 0.68
CA TYR A 13 -14.93 -32.62 0.57
C TYR A 13 -14.60 -33.62 1.68
N ASN A 14 -14.54 -34.92 1.36
CA ASN A 14 -14.25 -35.99 2.32
C ASN A 14 -15.23 -36.02 3.52
N SER A 15 -16.50 -35.76 3.25
CA SER A 15 -17.55 -35.54 4.25
C SER A 15 -18.90 -36.15 3.86
N THR A 16 -18.91 -37.10 2.91
CA THR A 16 -20.15 -37.57 2.25
C THR A 16 -21.19 -38.13 3.22
N GLU A 17 -20.77 -38.87 4.25
CA GLU A 17 -21.71 -39.41 5.26
C GLU A 17 -22.43 -38.32 6.06
N LEU A 18 -21.70 -37.27 6.43
CA LEU A 18 -22.27 -36.13 7.16
C LEU A 18 -23.20 -35.33 6.23
N LEU A 19 -22.78 -35.13 4.97
CA LEU A 19 -23.57 -34.46 3.96
C LEU A 19 -24.94 -35.14 3.77
N ILE A 20 -24.98 -36.46 3.65
CA ILE A 20 -26.23 -37.19 3.46
C ILE A 20 -27.18 -36.94 4.64
N ARG A 21 -26.68 -37.01 5.89
CA ARG A 21 -27.48 -36.70 7.08
C ARG A 21 -27.99 -35.27 7.09
N CYS A 22 -27.14 -34.30 6.72
CA CYS A 22 -27.53 -32.90 6.58
C CYS A 22 -28.69 -32.76 5.58
N LEU A 23 -28.51 -33.36 4.40
CA LEU A 23 -29.49 -33.33 3.33
C LEU A 23 -30.80 -34.06 3.67
N ASP A 24 -30.78 -35.05 4.56
CA ASP A 24 -32.00 -35.70 5.07
C ASP A 24 -32.76 -34.76 6.01
N THR A 25 -32.05 -34.05 6.91
CA THR A 25 -32.69 -33.06 7.79
C THR A 25 -33.25 -31.85 7.06
N LEU A 26 -32.73 -31.55 5.86
CA LEU A 26 -33.27 -30.54 4.97
C LEU A 26 -34.60 -30.96 4.34
N LYS A 27 -34.78 -32.25 4.00
CA LYS A 27 -36.04 -32.78 3.48
C LYS A 27 -37.19 -32.66 4.49
N ASP A 28 -36.87 -32.77 5.77
CA ASP A 28 -37.83 -32.66 6.86
C ASP A 28 -38.24 -31.20 7.16
N GLN A 29 -37.60 -30.20 6.54
CA GLN A 29 -37.94 -28.79 6.75
C GLN A 29 -39.14 -28.35 5.90
N SER A 30 -40.08 -27.65 6.53
CA SER A 30 -41.11 -26.89 5.82
C SER A 30 -40.56 -25.52 5.42
N ILE A 31 -40.03 -25.41 4.20
CA ILE A 31 -39.47 -24.18 3.65
C ILE A 31 -40.58 -23.41 2.91
N PRO A 32 -40.95 -22.19 3.33
CA PRO A 32 -42.15 -21.48 2.85
C PRO A 32 -41.96 -20.78 1.49
N VAL A 33 -40.90 -21.14 0.74
CA VAL A 33 -40.51 -20.50 -0.52
C VAL A 33 -40.02 -21.56 -1.51
N ASP A 34 -40.10 -21.23 -2.80
CA ASP A 34 -39.47 -22.04 -3.83
C ASP A 34 -37.95 -22.09 -3.60
N HIS A 35 -37.39 -23.28 -3.62
CA HIS A 35 -36.00 -23.51 -3.22
C HIS A 35 -35.32 -24.59 -4.04
N GLN A 36 -34.01 -24.44 -4.17
CA GLN A 36 -33.14 -25.38 -4.87
C GLN A 36 -31.96 -25.74 -3.97
N ILE A 37 -31.62 -27.02 -3.91
CA ILE A 37 -30.44 -27.52 -3.20
C ILE A 37 -29.35 -27.82 -4.24
N VAL A 38 -28.20 -27.16 -4.09
CA VAL A 38 -27.02 -27.37 -4.93
C VAL A 38 -25.89 -27.92 -4.06
N VAL A 39 -25.36 -29.07 -4.46
CA VAL A 39 -24.18 -29.68 -3.84
C VAL A 39 -23.01 -29.55 -4.78
N VAL A 40 -21.91 -28.96 -4.30
CA VAL A 40 -20.66 -28.86 -5.04
C VAL A 40 -19.68 -29.89 -4.48
N ASP A 41 -19.43 -30.96 -5.23
CA ASP A 41 -18.38 -31.92 -4.89
C ASP A 41 -17.02 -31.39 -5.32
N ASN A 42 -16.16 -31.12 -4.34
CA ASN A 42 -14.87 -30.48 -4.55
C ASN A 42 -13.75 -31.49 -4.81
N HIS A 43 -14.03 -32.46 -5.68
CA HIS A 43 -13.18 -33.61 -5.96
C HIS A 43 -12.91 -34.45 -4.71
N SER A 44 -13.98 -34.93 -4.08
CA SER A 44 -13.89 -35.68 -2.83
C SER A 44 -13.30 -37.09 -3.05
N PRO A 45 -12.27 -37.49 -2.29
CA PRO A 45 -11.62 -38.79 -2.48
C PRO A 45 -12.42 -39.97 -1.91
N ASP A 46 -13.48 -39.71 -1.15
CA ASP A 46 -14.35 -40.70 -0.50
C ASP A 46 -15.44 -41.27 -1.44
N GLY A 47 -15.37 -40.97 -2.75
CA GLY A 47 -16.35 -41.42 -3.74
C GLY A 47 -17.71 -40.75 -3.62
N GLY A 48 -17.80 -39.62 -2.90
CA GLY A 48 -19.05 -38.92 -2.60
C GLY A 48 -19.90 -38.58 -3.82
N ALA A 49 -19.26 -38.07 -4.88
CA ALA A 49 -19.95 -37.66 -6.10
C ALA A 49 -20.74 -38.82 -6.75
N GLU A 50 -20.13 -40.01 -6.85
CA GLU A 50 -20.81 -41.18 -7.44
C GLU A 50 -22.01 -41.61 -6.60
N ARG A 51 -21.87 -41.59 -5.28
CA ARG A 51 -22.94 -41.97 -4.37
C ARG A 51 -24.11 -40.98 -4.44
N LEU A 52 -23.83 -39.69 -4.38
CA LEU A 52 -24.83 -38.64 -4.51
C LEU A 52 -25.60 -38.75 -5.83
N ARG A 53 -24.89 -39.01 -6.94
CA ARG A 53 -25.53 -39.21 -8.26
C ARG A 53 -26.51 -40.38 -8.30
N ARG A 54 -26.24 -41.44 -7.52
CA ARG A 54 -27.11 -42.63 -7.44
C ARG A 54 -28.27 -42.45 -6.46
N GLU A 55 -28.01 -41.85 -5.30
CA GLU A 55 -28.95 -41.82 -4.17
C GLU A 55 -29.81 -40.55 -4.10
N ARG A 56 -29.40 -39.45 -4.74
CA ARG A 56 -30.02 -38.13 -4.59
C ARG A 56 -30.39 -37.50 -5.92
N GLN A 57 -31.65 -37.64 -6.31
CA GLN A 57 -32.24 -36.96 -7.48
C GLN A 57 -32.89 -35.61 -7.12
N ASP A 58 -33.01 -35.33 -5.82
CA ASP A 58 -33.62 -34.12 -5.26
C ASP A 58 -32.66 -32.91 -5.18
N ILE A 59 -31.43 -33.06 -5.66
CA ILE A 59 -30.38 -32.04 -5.61
C ILE A 59 -29.79 -31.79 -7.00
N GLU A 60 -29.24 -30.59 -7.22
CA GLU A 60 -28.34 -30.32 -8.33
C GLU A 60 -26.90 -30.60 -7.87
N LEU A 61 -26.17 -31.47 -8.58
CA LEU A 61 -24.79 -31.83 -8.27
C LEU A 61 -23.82 -31.15 -9.24
N LEU A 62 -22.86 -30.39 -8.70
CA LEU A 62 -21.74 -29.82 -9.45
C LEU A 62 -20.46 -30.55 -9.06
N GLU A 63 -19.77 -31.12 -10.05
CA GLU A 63 -18.57 -31.93 -9.81
C GLU A 63 -17.33 -31.22 -10.32
N ASN A 64 -16.39 -30.94 -9.42
CA ASN A 64 -15.10 -30.38 -9.79
C ASN A 64 -14.08 -31.48 -10.14
N THR A 65 -13.24 -31.19 -11.13
CA THR A 65 -12.11 -32.06 -11.51
C THR A 65 -10.91 -31.91 -10.58
N ALA A 66 -10.90 -30.88 -9.73
CA ALA A 66 -9.90 -30.63 -8.70
C ALA A 66 -10.50 -29.84 -7.54
N ASN A 67 -9.89 -29.90 -6.36
CA ASN A 67 -10.33 -29.10 -5.22
C ASN A 67 -9.99 -27.61 -5.43
N VAL A 68 -11.02 -26.77 -5.60
CA VAL A 68 -10.90 -25.32 -5.83
C VAL A 68 -11.01 -24.48 -4.55
N GLY A 69 -11.05 -25.12 -3.38
CA GLY A 69 -11.30 -24.46 -2.09
C GLY A 69 -12.78 -24.15 -1.84
N TYR A 70 -13.11 -23.71 -0.64
CA TYR A 70 -14.50 -23.48 -0.22
C TYR A 70 -15.12 -22.28 -0.95
N ALA A 71 -14.44 -21.13 -0.96
CA ALA A 71 -14.93 -19.92 -1.62
C ALA A 71 -15.14 -20.12 -3.13
N GLY A 72 -14.22 -20.83 -3.80
CA GLY A 72 -14.34 -21.17 -5.22
C GLY A 72 -15.57 -22.03 -5.51
N ALA A 73 -15.78 -23.09 -4.72
CA ALA A 73 -16.92 -23.99 -4.86
C ALA A 73 -18.25 -23.28 -4.60
N VAL A 74 -18.35 -22.48 -3.54
CA VAL A 74 -19.55 -21.66 -3.26
C VAL A 74 -19.84 -20.70 -4.42
N ASN A 75 -18.82 -20.00 -4.91
CA ASN A 75 -19.00 -19.04 -6.00
C ASN A 75 -19.47 -19.69 -7.31
N GLN A 76 -19.10 -20.94 -7.59
CA GLN A 76 -19.62 -21.69 -8.76
C GLN A 76 -21.14 -21.86 -8.67
N ALA A 77 -21.64 -22.36 -7.54
CA ALA A 77 -23.08 -22.55 -7.32
C ALA A 77 -23.86 -21.23 -7.30
N ILE A 78 -23.30 -20.19 -6.67
CA ILE A 78 -23.94 -18.86 -6.62
C ILE A 78 -24.17 -18.27 -8.02
N ARG A 79 -23.24 -18.49 -8.95
CA ARG A 79 -23.29 -17.95 -10.33
C ARG A 79 -24.40 -18.58 -11.18
N GLN A 80 -24.85 -19.79 -10.84
CA GLN A 80 -25.86 -20.52 -11.63
C GLN A 80 -27.30 -20.11 -11.33
N SER A 81 -27.53 -19.37 -10.24
CA SER A 81 -28.87 -19.03 -9.78
C SER A 81 -29.05 -17.54 -9.54
N ASN A 82 -30.28 -17.08 -9.75
CA ASN A 82 -30.73 -15.72 -9.45
C ASN A 82 -31.61 -15.65 -8.18
N SER A 83 -31.59 -16.69 -7.32
CA SER A 83 -32.42 -16.75 -6.11
C SER A 83 -32.25 -15.52 -5.22
N SER A 84 -33.35 -15.06 -4.62
CA SER A 84 -33.38 -13.84 -3.78
C SER A 84 -32.52 -13.97 -2.52
N TYR A 85 -32.47 -15.17 -1.95
CA TYR A 85 -31.65 -15.54 -0.82
C TYR A 85 -30.78 -16.75 -1.14
N ILE A 86 -29.64 -16.83 -0.48
CA ILE A 86 -28.67 -17.93 -0.58
C ILE A 86 -28.41 -18.42 0.83
N LEU A 87 -28.52 -19.71 1.09
CA LEU A 87 -28.19 -20.34 2.37
C LEU A 87 -26.98 -21.25 2.17
N LEU A 88 -25.87 -20.92 2.80
CA LEU A 88 -24.69 -21.77 2.87
C LEU A 88 -24.78 -22.66 4.10
N LEU A 89 -24.62 -23.96 3.91
CA LEU A 89 -24.56 -24.95 4.98
C LEU A 89 -23.33 -25.82 4.83
N ASN A 90 -22.63 -26.06 5.94
CA ASN A 90 -21.60 -27.09 5.95
C ASN A 90 -22.23 -28.49 5.95
N PRO A 91 -21.54 -29.50 5.37
CA PRO A 91 -21.99 -30.88 5.37
C PRO A 91 -22.24 -31.49 6.76
N ASP A 92 -21.61 -30.97 7.81
CA ASP A 92 -21.70 -31.48 9.18
C ASP A 92 -22.76 -30.75 10.04
N ILE A 93 -23.69 -30.06 9.39
CA ILE A 93 -24.83 -29.40 10.01
C ILE A 93 -26.07 -30.28 9.96
N GLU A 94 -26.78 -30.33 11.08
CA GLU A 94 -28.12 -30.88 11.20
C GLU A 94 -29.09 -29.73 11.51
N VAL A 95 -30.08 -29.55 10.63
CA VAL A 95 -30.99 -28.39 10.67
C VAL A 95 -32.16 -28.68 11.61
N LYS A 96 -32.35 -27.88 12.67
CA LYS A 96 -33.52 -28.05 13.54
C LYS A 96 -34.80 -27.54 12.86
N PRO A 97 -35.97 -28.15 13.18
CA PRO A 97 -37.25 -27.75 12.62
C PRO A 97 -37.51 -26.24 12.72
N GLY A 98 -37.85 -25.62 11.60
CA GLY A 98 -38.23 -24.20 11.53
C GLY A 98 -37.07 -23.21 11.45
N ALA A 99 -35.80 -23.67 11.54
CA ALA A 99 -34.64 -22.79 11.55
C ALA A 99 -34.50 -21.97 10.26
N ILE A 100 -34.68 -22.59 9.09
CA ILE A 100 -34.60 -21.89 7.79
C ILE A 100 -35.72 -20.86 7.65
N SER A 101 -36.94 -21.21 8.08
CA SER A 101 -38.10 -20.33 8.05
C SER A 101 -37.91 -19.11 8.96
N ALA A 102 -37.29 -19.27 10.12
CA ALA A 102 -36.91 -18.17 11.00
C ALA A 102 -35.93 -17.19 10.31
N MET A 103 -34.90 -17.72 9.61
CA MET A 103 -33.95 -16.89 8.87
C MET A 103 -34.63 -16.13 7.72
N LEU A 104 -35.49 -16.80 6.93
CA LEU A 104 -36.23 -16.17 5.83
C LEU A 104 -37.15 -15.06 6.34
N ASN A 105 -37.88 -15.28 7.43
CA ASN A 105 -38.76 -14.28 8.04
C ASN A 105 -37.96 -13.07 8.55
N PHE A 106 -36.81 -13.32 9.19
CA PHE A 106 -35.93 -12.26 9.66
C PHE A 106 -35.40 -11.43 8.48
N MET A 107 -34.92 -12.09 7.42
CA MET A 107 -34.47 -11.42 6.19
C MET A 107 -35.61 -10.67 5.49
N GLY A 108 -36.83 -11.18 5.51
CA GLY A 108 -37.99 -10.49 4.96
C GLY A 108 -38.33 -9.18 5.67
N THR A 109 -38.09 -9.12 6.98
CA THR A 109 -38.40 -7.96 7.83
C THR A 109 -37.25 -6.97 8.00
N HIS A 110 -36.00 -7.43 7.87
CA HIS A 110 -34.79 -6.62 8.05
C HIS A 110 -34.10 -6.34 6.72
N SER A 111 -34.53 -5.29 6.04
CA SER A 111 -34.01 -4.91 4.71
C SER A 111 -32.52 -4.58 4.70
N ASP A 112 -31.92 -4.22 5.85
CA ASP A 112 -30.50 -3.92 6.04
C ASP A 112 -29.63 -5.17 6.34
N ALA A 113 -30.26 -6.33 6.57
CA ALA A 113 -29.56 -7.59 6.80
C ALA A 113 -28.95 -8.11 5.49
N GLY A 114 -27.63 -8.06 5.40
CA GLY A 114 -26.85 -8.64 4.30
C GLY A 114 -26.54 -10.12 4.54
N ILE A 115 -26.13 -10.46 5.77
CA ILE A 115 -25.82 -11.82 6.22
C ILE A 115 -26.51 -12.08 7.57
N VAL A 116 -27.09 -13.28 7.72
CA VAL A 116 -27.63 -13.80 8.98
C VAL A 116 -27.02 -15.15 9.27
N GLY A 117 -26.44 -15.33 10.46
CA GLY A 117 -25.94 -16.61 10.96
C GLY A 117 -26.88 -17.20 12.01
N GLY A 118 -27.07 -18.52 11.96
CA GLY A 118 -27.83 -19.26 12.96
C GLY A 118 -27.05 -19.54 14.25
N LYS A 119 -27.79 -19.90 15.31
CA LYS A 119 -27.24 -20.42 16.57
C LYS A 119 -26.73 -21.84 16.36
N LEU A 120 -25.44 -22.02 16.57
CA LEU A 120 -24.80 -23.34 16.50
C LEU A 120 -24.77 -23.98 17.89
N LEU A 121 -25.12 -25.25 17.93
CA LEU A 121 -25.05 -26.11 19.11
C LEU A 121 -24.10 -27.26 18.79
N ASN A 122 -23.27 -27.67 19.75
CA ASN A 122 -22.47 -28.89 19.61
C ASN A 122 -23.39 -30.13 19.63
N SER A 123 -22.86 -31.30 19.26
CA SER A 123 -23.63 -32.56 19.27
C SER A 123 -24.21 -32.94 20.65
N ASP A 124 -23.67 -32.39 21.74
CA ASP A 124 -24.20 -32.57 23.11
C ASP A 124 -25.29 -31.54 23.49
N GLY A 125 -25.67 -30.65 22.56
CA GLY A 125 -26.63 -29.58 22.77
C GLY A 125 -26.07 -28.31 23.42
N SER A 126 -24.80 -28.29 23.83
CA SER A 126 -24.17 -27.11 24.41
C SER A 126 -23.94 -26.01 23.36
N LEU A 127 -23.92 -24.74 23.79
CA LEU A 127 -23.69 -23.61 22.91
C LEU A 127 -22.31 -23.67 22.24
N GLN A 128 -22.27 -23.53 20.92
CA GLN A 128 -21.06 -23.30 20.17
C GLN A 128 -20.96 -21.80 19.81
N TYR A 129 -19.96 -21.10 20.34
CA TYR A 129 -19.72 -19.69 20.01
C TYR A 129 -19.40 -19.51 18.52
N SER A 130 -20.40 -19.03 17.76
CA SER A 130 -20.37 -18.91 16.31
C SER A 130 -20.34 -17.46 15.78
N CYS A 131 -20.41 -16.45 16.64
CA CYS A 131 -20.19 -15.04 16.26
C CYS A 131 -19.02 -14.44 17.03
N ARG A 132 -18.33 -13.47 16.41
CA ARG A 132 -17.13 -12.83 17.00
C ARG A 132 -17.00 -11.39 16.51
N THR A 133 -16.18 -10.60 17.22
CA THR A 133 -15.71 -9.31 16.68
C THR A 133 -14.55 -9.51 15.69
N PHE A 134 -14.24 -8.51 14.87
CA PHE A 134 -13.08 -8.61 13.97
C PHE A 134 -11.76 -8.78 14.72
N TYR A 135 -10.81 -9.46 14.08
CA TYR A 135 -9.47 -9.63 14.62
C TYR A 135 -8.74 -8.30 14.74
N THR A 136 -8.15 -8.05 15.90
CA THR A 136 -7.20 -6.95 16.13
C THR A 136 -5.82 -7.53 16.44
N LEU A 137 -4.76 -6.73 16.24
CA LEU A 137 -3.40 -7.20 16.52
C LEU A 137 -3.23 -7.73 17.97
N PRO A 138 -3.75 -7.06 19.02
CA PRO A 138 -3.70 -7.61 20.38
C PRO A 138 -4.44 -8.95 20.52
N VAL A 139 -5.61 -9.10 19.87
CA VAL A 139 -6.38 -10.35 19.90
C VAL A 139 -5.62 -11.48 19.22
N ILE A 140 -4.95 -11.21 18.10
CA ILE A 140 -4.10 -12.21 17.43
C ILE A 140 -2.97 -12.65 18.33
N LEU A 141 -2.25 -11.70 18.94
CA LEU A 141 -1.16 -12.01 19.84
C LEU A 141 -1.65 -12.86 21.02
N LEU A 142 -2.77 -12.49 21.64
CA LEU A 142 -3.37 -13.28 22.73
C LEU A 142 -3.79 -14.69 22.25
N ARG A 143 -4.46 -14.84 21.11
CA ARG A 143 -4.98 -16.15 20.66
C ARG A 143 -3.93 -17.06 20.03
N ARG A 144 -2.87 -16.52 19.44
CA ARG A 144 -1.91 -17.27 18.61
C ARG A 144 -0.54 -17.46 19.25
N THR A 145 -0.29 -16.81 20.38
CA THR A 145 0.96 -16.96 21.13
C THR A 145 0.68 -17.47 22.54
N PHE A 146 1.72 -17.72 23.31
CA PHE A 146 1.60 -18.11 24.72
C PHE A 146 0.94 -17.03 25.59
N LEU A 147 0.83 -15.79 25.11
CA LEU A 147 0.24 -14.67 25.86
C LEU A 147 -1.21 -14.94 26.27
N GLY A 148 -2.00 -15.67 25.48
CA GLY A 148 -3.37 -16.02 25.88
C GLY A 148 -3.43 -16.92 27.11
N LYS A 149 -2.41 -17.77 27.32
CA LYS A 149 -2.30 -18.59 28.52
C LYS A 149 -1.88 -17.77 29.75
N LEU A 150 -1.13 -16.69 29.54
CA LEU A 150 -0.72 -15.78 30.62
C LEU A 150 -1.82 -14.80 31.03
N PHE A 151 -2.76 -14.49 30.13
CA PHE A 151 -3.85 -13.55 30.37
C PHE A 151 -5.22 -14.18 30.02
N PRO A 152 -5.65 -15.24 30.75
CA PRO A 152 -6.89 -15.95 30.47
C PRO A 152 -8.13 -15.05 30.63
N ASP A 153 -8.12 -14.14 31.62
CA ASP A 153 -9.24 -13.22 31.93
C ASP A 153 -9.19 -11.91 31.13
N SER A 154 -8.52 -11.91 29.98
CA SER A 154 -8.42 -10.73 29.13
C SER A 154 -9.80 -10.31 28.63
N LYS A 155 -10.29 -9.16 29.11
CA LYS A 155 -11.56 -8.54 28.63
C LYS A 155 -11.60 -8.41 27.10
N ARG A 156 -10.46 -8.11 26.47
CA ARG A 156 -10.37 -8.00 25.00
C ARG A 156 -10.61 -9.33 24.30
N LEU A 157 -10.13 -10.42 24.90
CA LEU A 157 -10.33 -11.76 24.36
C LEU A 157 -11.79 -12.20 24.56
N ALA A 158 -12.36 -11.95 25.73
CA ALA A 158 -13.78 -12.20 26.02
C ALA A 158 -14.70 -11.44 25.07
N GLN A 159 -14.46 -10.14 24.85
CA GLN A 159 -15.20 -9.33 23.88
C GLN A 159 -15.07 -9.87 22.45
N HIS A 160 -13.88 -10.31 22.03
CA HIS A 160 -13.70 -10.88 20.70
C HIS A 160 -14.45 -12.19 20.51
N LEU A 161 -14.44 -13.05 21.53
CA LEU A 161 -15.20 -14.29 21.53
C LEU A 161 -16.68 -14.09 21.84
N MET A 162 -17.09 -12.85 22.13
CA MET A 162 -18.44 -12.44 22.52
C MET A 162 -18.99 -13.23 23.71
N THR A 163 -18.14 -13.67 24.62
CA THR A 163 -18.53 -14.50 25.78
C THR A 163 -19.17 -13.69 26.91
N ASP A 164 -19.31 -12.38 26.73
CA ASP A 164 -19.97 -11.43 27.63
C ASP A 164 -21.50 -11.39 27.45
N TRP A 165 -22.05 -12.31 26.66
CA TRP A 165 -23.46 -12.37 26.27
C TRP A 165 -23.96 -13.83 26.19
N ASP A 166 -25.25 -14.04 26.48
CA ASP A 166 -25.86 -15.38 26.62
C ASP A 166 -26.29 -16.03 25.29
N HIS A 167 -26.23 -15.27 24.18
CA HIS A 167 -26.60 -15.73 22.84
C HIS A 167 -28.06 -16.20 22.70
N ASN A 168 -28.97 -15.59 23.44
CA ASN A 168 -30.41 -15.86 23.36
C ASN A 168 -31.23 -14.73 22.72
N SER A 169 -30.60 -13.62 22.33
CA SER A 169 -31.27 -12.51 21.65
C SER A 169 -30.77 -12.33 20.21
N VAL A 170 -31.53 -11.65 19.35
CA VAL A 170 -30.97 -11.20 18.07
C VAL A 170 -29.93 -10.13 18.35
N ARG A 171 -28.80 -10.14 17.63
CA ARG A 171 -27.77 -9.11 17.76
C ARG A 171 -27.03 -8.86 16.46
N GLU A 172 -26.75 -7.60 16.16
CA GLU A 172 -25.76 -7.25 15.13
C GLU A 172 -24.36 -7.63 15.63
N VAL A 173 -23.60 -8.34 14.81
CA VAL A 173 -22.25 -8.81 15.12
C VAL A 173 -21.28 -8.40 14.01
N ASP A 174 -19.97 -8.58 14.21
CA ASP A 174 -19.02 -8.26 13.14
C ASP A 174 -18.95 -9.38 12.11
N TRP A 175 -18.90 -10.63 12.55
CA TRP A 175 -18.95 -11.77 11.67
C TRP A 175 -19.50 -13.02 12.38
N VAL A 176 -20.00 -13.94 11.56
CA VAL A 176 -20.56 -15.24 11.95
C VAL A 176 -19.79 -16.34 11.23
N LEU A 177 -19.65 -17.49 11.89
CA LEU A 177 -18.89 -18.63 11.41
C LEU A 177 -19.60 -19.26 10.21
N GLY A 178 -18.83 -19.55 9.15
CA GLY A 178 -19.32 -20.04 7.86
C GLY A 178 -20.08 -21.38 7.82
N ALA A 179 -20.48 -21.94 8.97
CA ALA A 179 -21.20 -23.21 9.01
C ALA A 179 -22.68 -23.09 8.61
N CYS A 180 -23.30 -21.94 8.90
CA CYS A 180 -24.68 -21.64 8.49
C CYS A 180 -24.83 -20.13 8.26
N LEU A 181 -24.94 -19.72 7.00
CA LEU A 181 -25.05 -18.31 6.60
C LEU A 181 -26.17 -18.13 5.59
N MET A 182 -27.15 -17.27 5.87
CA MET A 182 -28.12 -16.81 4.87
C MET A 182 -27.73 -15.42 4.38
N ILE A 183 -27.69 -15.25 3.06
CA ILE A 183 -27.18 -14.06 2.37
C ILE A 183 -28.27 -13.49 1.45
N ARG A 184 -28.37 -12.16 1.43
CA ARG A 184 -29.25 -11.42 0.51
C ARG A 184 -28.59 -11.22 -0.85
N ARG A 185 -29.29 -11.55 -1.94
CA ARG A 185 -28.77 -11.38 -3.31
C ARG A 185 -28.49 -9.91 -3.67
N SER A 186 -29.29 -8.96 -3.21
CA SER A 186 -29.03 -7.53 -3.48
C SER A 186 -27.74 -7.06 -2.83
N ALA A 187 -27.49 -7.45 -1.57
CA ALA A 187 -26.22 -7.20 -0.89
C ALA A 187 -25.05 -7.84 -1.65
N LEU A 188 -25.24 -9.07 -2.15
CA LEU A 188 -24.24 -9.75 -2.97
C LEU A 188 -23.89 -9.00 -4.26
N LYS A 189 -24.87 -8.40 -4.94
CA LYS A 189 -24.64 -7.62 -6.17
C LYS A 189 -23.77 -6.38 -5.92
N GLU A 190 -23.92 -5.76 -4.75
CA GLU A 190 -23.13 -4.59 -4.35
C GLU A 190 -21.73 -4.97 -3.85
N ILE A 191 -21.63 -6.04 -3.06
CA ILE A 191 -20.39 -6.42 -2.35
C ILE A 191 -19.50 -7.36 -3.17
N GLY A 192 -20.08 -8.11 -4.11
CA GLY A 192 -19.41 -9.14 -4.88
C GLY A 192 -19.25 -10.48 -4.14
N LEU A 193 -18.86 -11.49 -4.92
CA LEU A 193 -18.68 -12.90 -4.50
C LEU A 193 -17.62 -13.09 -3.40
N MET A 194 -17.48 -14.31 -2.88
CA MET A 194 -16.42 -14.65 -1.92
C MET A 194 -15.05 -14.52 -2.61
N ASP A 195 -14.03 -14.15 -1.85
CA ASP A 195 -12.69 -13.98 -2.38
C ASP A 195 -11.99 -15.35 -2.45
N GLU A 196 -11.80 -15.85 -3.68
CA GLU A 196 -11.28 -17.20 -3.95
C GLU A 196 -9.81 -17.39 -3.51
N ARG A 197 -9.10 -16.31 -3.12
CA ARG A 197 -7.78 -16.42 -2.48
C ARG A 197 -7.84 -17.09 -1.09
N PHE A 198 -8.99 -17.01 -0.43
CA PHE A 198 -9.23 -17.73 0.82
C PHE A 198 -9.66 -19.17 0.48
N PHE A 199 -8.66 -20.05 0.30
CA PHE A 199 -8.90 -21.46 0.00
C PHE A 199 -9.75 -22.14 1.08
N LEU A 200 -9.45 -21.86 2.34
CA LEU A 200 -10.18 -22.32 3.53
C LEU A 200 -9.87 -21.40 4.72
N TYR A 201 -10.87 -21.14 5.56
CA TYR A 201 -10.87 -20.17 6.66
C TYR A 201 -10.71 -18.70 6.25
N PHE A 202 -11.33 -17.81 7.03
CA PHE A 202 -11.38 -16.35 6.84
C PHE A 202 -12.16 -15.88 5.61
N GLU A 203 -12.67 -16.76 4.77
CA GLU A 203 -13.60 -16.39 3.71
C GLU A 203 -14.89 -15.77 4.26
N ASP A 204 -15.41 -16.32 5.37
CA ASP A 204 -16.56 -15.82 6.12
C ASP A 204 -16.25 -14.48 6.79
N VAL A 205 -15.07 -14.37 7.42
CA VAL A 205 -14.58 -13.12 8.04
C VAL A 205 -14.43 -12.01 7.00
N ASP A 206 -13.79 -12.30 5.85
CA ASP A 206 -13.62 -11.34 4.76
C ASP A 206 -14.95 -10.89 4.19
N TRP A 207 -15.89 -11.81 3.98
CA TRP A 207 -17.19 -11.49 3.39
C TRP A 207 -18.04 -10.66 4.33
N CYS A 208 -18.10 -11.01 5.62
CA CYS A 208 -18.76 -10.19 6.65
C CYS A 208 -18.11 -8.80 6.77
N TYR A 209 -16.77 -8.73 6.72
CA TYR A 209 -16.04 -7.45 6.74
C TYR A 209 -16.40 -6.56 5.55
N ARG A 210 -16.48 -7.14 4.34
CA ARG A 210 -16.91 -6.42 3.14
C ARG A 210 -18.37 -5.97 3.21
N MET A 211 -19.27 -6.82 3.70
CA MET A 211 -20.68 -6.47 3.91
C MET A 211 -20.82 -5.25 4.81
N LYS A 212 -20.17 -5.25 5.99
CA LYS A 212 -20.20 -4.10 6.91
C LYS A 212 -19.58 -2.85 6.29
N LYS A 213 -18.49 -2.98 5.53
CA LYS A 213 -17.90 -1.84 4.81
C LYS A 213 -18.80 -1.25 3.73
N GLY A 214 -19.62 -2.07 3.06
CA GLY A 214 -20.61 -1.58 2.11
C GLY A 214 -21.94 -1.16 2.74
N GLY A 215 -22.00 -1.03 4.07
CA GLY A 215 -23.19 -0.54 4.79
C GLY A 215 -24.23 -1.61 5.15
N TRP A 216 -23.98 -2.87 4.80
CA TRP A 216 -24.87 -3.99 5.15
C TRP A 216 -24.58 -4.52 6.57
N LYS A 217 -25.62 -4.98 7.26
CA LYS A 217 -25.46 -5.56 8.60
C LYS A 217 -25.32 -7.06 8.58
N VAL A 218 -24.62 -7.57 9.60
CA VAL A 218 -24.43 -9.00 9.87
C VAL A 218 -25.11 -9.31 11.20
N TYR A 219 -26.04 -10.25 11.20
CA TYR A 219 -26.82 -10.59 12.39
C TYR A 219 -26.58 -12.02 12.86
N TYR A 220 -26.60 -12.20 14.17
CA TYR A 220 -26.75 -13.49 14.83
C TYR A 220 -28.23 -13.70 15.19
N LEU A 221 -28.81 -14.83 14.77
CA LEU A 221 -30.21 -15.17 14.98
C LEU A 221 -30.35 -16.42 15.85
N PRO A 222 -30.74 -16.30 17.14
CA PRO A 222 -30.88 -17.43 18.06
C PRO A 222 -32.02 -18.39 17.71
N ASP A 223 -33.07 -17.90 17.05
CA ASP A 223 -34.25 -18.68 16.66
C ASP A 223 -33.93 -19.71 15.57
N ALA A 224 -32.89 -19.45 14.77
CA ALA A 224 -32.40 -20.38 13.76
C ALA A 224 -31.34 -21.30 14.36
N GLN A 225 -31.76 -22.41 14.97
CA GLN A 225 -30.86 -23.35 15.64
C GLN A 225 -30.37 -24.46 14.71
N MET A 226 -29.07 -24.76 14.79
CA MET A 226 -28.42 -25.84 14.05
C MET A 226 -27.57 -26.67 15.01
N LEU A 227 -27.57 -27.99 14.85
CA LEU A 227 -26.62 -28.88 15.49
C LEU A 227 -25.41 -29.03 14.57
N HIS A 228 -24.21 -28.82 15.09
CA HIS A 228 -22.96 -28.87 14.34
C HIS A 228 -22.13 -30.04 14.84
N HIS A 229 -22.04 -31.09 14.03
CA HIS A 229 -21.27 -32.31 14.28
C HIS A 229 -19.77 -32.05 14.03
N HIS A 230 -19.24 -31.01 14.67
CA HIS A 230 -17.91 -30.49 14.44
C HIS A 230 -16.86 -31.53 14.86
N GLN A 231 -16.39 -32.33 13.92
CA GLN A 231 -15.19 -33.13 14.14
C GLN A 231 -13.99 -32.18 14.15
N ARG A 232 -13.39 -31.91 15.33
CA ARG A 232 -12.12 -31.17 15.46
C ARG A 232 -10.96 -31.97 14.84
N GLN A 233 -10.97 -32.23 13.52
CA GLN A 233 -9.82 -32.76 12.81
C GLN A 233 -8.65 -31.76 12.84
N SER A 234 -8.93 -30.47 13.01
CA SER A 234 -7.95 -29.39 13.22
C SER A 234 -7.15 -29.49 14.52
N ALA A 235 -7.56 -30.32 15.48
CA ALA A 235 -6.85 -30.52 16.75
C ALA A 235 -5.80 -31.65 16.73
N LYS A 236 -5.68 -32.41 15.63
CA LYS A 236 -4.67 -33.47 15.49
C LYS A 236 -3.41 -32.93 14.80
N GLY A 237 -2.35 -32.71 15.59
CA GLY A 237 -0.96 -32.55 15.14
C GLY A 237 -0.45 -31.11 14.95
N LEU A 238 0.78 -30.85 15.41
CA LEU A 238 1.50 -29.56 15.28
C LEU A 238 1.84 -29.16 13.82
N LEU A 239 1.71 -30.08 12.86
CA LEU A 239 2.08 -29.92 11.44
C LEU A 239 0.93 -30.29 10.49
N ASN A 240 -0.31 -29.91 10.82
CA ASN A 240 -1.47 -30.23 9.98
C ASN A 240 -1.65 -29.16 8.86
N LYS A 241 -1.94 -29.58 7.61
CA LYS A 241 -2.17 -28.67 6.46
C LYS A 241 -3.23 -27.61 6.77
N THR A 242 -4.22 -27.96 7.58
CA THR A 242 -5.29 -27.08 8.07
C THR A 242 -4.77 -25.86 8.84
N LEU A 243 -3.72 -26.02 9.66
CA LEU A 243 -3.10 -24.90 10.38
C LEU A 243 -2.39 -23.94 9.42
N LEU A 244 -1.72 -24.48 8.40
CA LEU A 244 -1.07 -23.69 7.36
C LEU A 244 -2.10 -22.89 6.55
N TYR A 245 -3.22 -23.50 6.13
CA TYR A 245 -4.31 -22.77 5.47
C TYR A 245 -4.85 -21.65 6.34
N HIS A 246 -5.13 -21.95 7.61
CA HIS A 246 -5.58 -20.93 8.55
C HIS A 246 -4.57 -19.77 8.69
N LEU A 247 -3.27 -20.05 8.80
CA LEU A 247 -2.26 -18.99 8.90
C LEU A 247 -2.16 -18.19 7.61
N MET A 248 -2.19 -18.85 6.45
CA MET A 248 -2.12 -18.19 5.15
C MET A 248 -3.34 -17.31 4.90
N SER A 249 -4.54 -17.77 5.23
CA SER A 249 -5.78 -17.01 5.13
C SER A 249 -5.80 -15.82 6.10
N LEU A 250 -5.28 -15.99 7.32
CA LEU A 250 -5.08 -14.87 8.24
C LEU A 250 -4.13 -13.82 7.64
N ILE A 251 -3.01 -14.23 7.06
CA ILE A 251 -2.07 -13.31 6.43
C ILE A 251 -2.73 -12.62 5.22
N HIS A 252 -3.51 -13.34 4.41
CA HIS A 252 -4.28 -12.74 3.31
C HIS A 252 -5.25 -11.67 3.81
N PHE A 253 -6.01 -11.94 4.88
CA PHE A 253 -6.94 -10.97 5.44
C PHE A 253 -6.24 -9.66 5.83
N TYR A 254 -5.08 -9.75 6.47
CA TYR A 254 -4.30 -8.56 6.84
C TYR A 254 -3.52 -7.95 5.67
N ASP A 255 -3.10 -8.74 4.68
CA ASP A 255 -2.51 -8.23 3.44
C ASP A 255 -3.54 -7.41 2.64
N LYS A 256 -4.81 -7.82 2.72
CA LYS A 256 -5.96 -7.20 2.06
C LYS A 256 -6.50 -5.98 2.81
N TRP A 257 -6.59 -6.04 4.15
CA TRP A 257 -7.27 -5.02 4.96
C TRP A 257 -6.40 -4.32 6.01
N GLY A 258 -5.24 -4.87 6.34
CA GLY A 258 -4.36 -4.35 7.38
C GLY A 258 -3.61 -3.08 6.96
N SER A 259 -3.75 -2.02 7.75
CA SER A 259 -3.10 -0.72 7.50
C SER A 259 -1.56 -0.80 7.50
N LEU A 260 -0.98 -1.64 8.37
CA LEU A 260 0.48 -1.84 8.44
C LEU A 260 1.04 -2.48 7.17
N LEU A 261 0.40 -3.55 6.67
CA LEU A 261 0.84 -4.22 5.45
C LEU A 261 0.59 -3.34 4.22
N PHE A 262 -0.56 -2.68 4.14
CA PHE A 262 -0.81 -1.65 3.11
C PHE A 262 0.31 -0.60 3.07
N PHE A 263 0.78 -0.15 4.24
CA PHE A 263 1.91 0.77 4.34
C PHE A 263 3.23 0.16 3.87
N LEU A 264 3.59 -1.04 4.35
CA LEU A 264 4.81 -1.73 3.92
C LEU A 264 4.84 -1.95 2.40
N LYS A 265 3.68 -2.20 1.77
CA LYS A 265 3.53 -2.28 0.32
C LYS A 265 3.86 -0.96 -0.39
N ARG A 266 3.71 0.21 0.23
CA ARG A 266 4.12 1.50 -0.37
C ARG A 266 5.65 1.60 -0.51
N TYR A 267 6.40 0.99 0.40
CA TYR A 267 7.86 0.92 0.36
C TYR A 267 8.39 -0.35 -0.28
N ARG A 268 7.54 -1.12 -0.99
CA ARG A 268 7.95 -2.39 -1.62
C ARG A 268 9.21 -2.23 -2.50
N GLY A 269 9.37 -1.08 -3.17
CA GLY A 269 10.55 -0.81 -4.00
C GLY A 269 11.82 -0.68 -3.16
N PHE A 270 11.75 0.05 -2.03
CA PHE A 270 12.86 0.19 -1.09
C PHE A 270 13.14 -1.12 -0.34
N LEU A 271 12.11 -1.83 0.12
CA LEU A 271 12.25 -3.14 0.76
C LEU A 271 12.86 -4.17 -0.20
N LYS A 272 12.45 -4.14 -1.47
CA LYS A 272 13.07 -4.94 -2.53
C LYS A 272 14.53 -4.56 -2.69
N PHE A 273 14.86 -3.27 -2.84
CA PHE A 273 16.24 -2.79 -2.91
C PHE A 273 17.09 -3.30 -1.73
N LEU A 274 16.61 -3.14 -0.49
CA LEU A 274 17.32 -3.57 0.71
C LEU A 274 17.52 -5.08 0.74
N LEU A 275 16.50 -5.87 0.39
CA LEU A 275 16.63 -7.33 0.30
C LEU A 275 17.68 -7.74 -0.73
N PHE A 276 17.64 -7.18 -1.94
CA PHE A 276 18.60 -7.48 -2.99
C PHE A 276 20.02 -7.04 -2.62
N LEU A 277 20.18 -5.88 -1.97
CA LEU A 277 21.45 -5.43 -1.42
C LEU A 277 22.02 -6.45 -0.41
N LEU A 278 21.19 -6.92 0.53
CA LEU A 278 21.61 -7.91 1.54
C LEU A 278 21.95 -9.26 0.89
N LEU A 279 21.18 -9.70 -0.10
CA LEU A 279 21.46 -10.92 -0.86
C LEU A 279 22.76 -10.81 -1.66
N ASP A 280 23.03 -9.68 -2.30
CA ASP A 280 24.26 -9.46 -3.05
C ASP A 280 25.49 -9.46 -2.13
N ILE A 281 25.40 -8.81 -0.96
CA ILE A 281 26.46 -8.86 0.05
C ILE A 281 26.67 -10.30 0.52
N ALA A 282 25.60 -11.03 0.84
CA ALA A 282 25.71 -12.44 1.22
C ALA A 282 26.35 -13.29 0.10
N ALA A 283 25.94 -13.10 -1.14
CA ALA A 283 26.45 -13.79 -2.33
C ALA A 283 27.97 -13.60 -2.49
N VAL A 284 28.43 -12.36 -2.36
CA VAL A 284 29.85 -12.00 -2.47
C VAL A 284 30.68 -12.64 -1.35
N ASN A 285 30.22 -12.59 -0.10
CA ASN A 285 30.96 -13.21 1.02
C ASN A 285 30.98 -14.74 0.92
N LEU A 286 29.88 -15.37 0.48
CA LEU A 286 29.82 -16.80 0.20
C LEU A 286 30.76 -17.19 -0.95
N SER A 287 30.80 -16.40 -2.02
CA SER A 287 31.66 -16.64 -3.18
C SER A 287 33.13 -16.49 -2.83
N PHE A 288 33.49 -15.51 -2.00
CA PHE A 288 34.85 -15.34 -1.54
C PHE A 288 35.30 -16.51 -0.65
N SER A 289 34.43 -16.92 0.29
CA SER A 289 34.68 -18.09 1.15
C SER A 289 34.84 -19.37 0.33
N GLY A 290 33.98 -19.57 -0.67
CA GLY A 290 34.09 -20.69 -1.62
C GLY A 290 35.37 -20.63 -2.46
N ALA A 291 35.76 -19.45 -2.94
CA ALA A 291 36.99 -19.28 -3.72
C ALA A 291 38.25 -19.57 -2.89
N HIS A 292 38.28 -19.13 -1.63
CA HIS A 292 39.35 -19.47 -0.70
C HIS A 292 39.39 -20.98 -0.42
N PHE A 293 38.25 -21.61 -0.18
CA PHE A 293 38.15 -23.05 0.03
C PHE A 293 38.68 -23.84 -1.18
N ILE A 294 38.22 -23.51 -2.40
CA ILE A 294 38.65 -24.15 -3.65
C ILE A 294 40.15 -23.92 -3.87
N ARG A 295 40.66 -22.71 -3.62
CA ARG A 295 42.08 -22.41 -3.74
C ARG A 295 42.93 -23.29 -2.83
N ASN A 296 42.46 -23.57 -1.61
CA ASN A 296 43.19 -24.31 -0.59
C ASN A 296 43.09 -25.82 -0.73
N HIS A 297 42.02 -26.35 -1.32
CA HIS A 297 41.76 -27.80 -1.36
C HIS A 297 41.86 -28.39 -2.78
N VAL A 298 41.53 -27.61 -3.80
CA VAL A 298 41.48 -28.09 -5.20
C VAL A 298 42.67 -27.59 -5.99
N LEU A 299 43.02 -26.30 -5.83
CA LEU A 299 44.11 -25.67 -6.59
C LEU A 299 45.45 -25.68 -5.84
N ILE A 300 45.68 -26.67 -4.99
CA ILE A 300 46.87 -26.78 -4.12
C ILE A 300 48.18 -26.73 -4.92
N PHE A 301 48.17 -27.25 -6.14
CA PHE A 301 49.32 -27.30 -7.05
C PHE A 301 49.86 -25.93 -7.51
N LEU A 302 49.13 -24.83 -7.27
CA LEU A 302 49.61 -23.49 -7.58
C LEU A 302 50.61 -23.01 -6.50
N GLU A 303 51.83 -22.67 -6.93
CA GLU A 303 53.08 -22.55 -6.14
C GLU A 303 53.04 -21.71 -4.84
N LYS A 304 52.16 -20.72 -4.70
CA LYS A 304 52.12 -19.85 -3.50
C LYS A 304 51.05 -20.30 -2.50
N PRO A 305 51.39 -20.62 -1.24
CA PRO A 305 50.40 -20.98 -0.24
C PRO A 305 49.43 -19.81 0.00
N PRO A 306 48.12 -20.07 0.03
CA PRO A 306 47.12 -19.04 0.23
C PRO A 306 47.18 -18.49 1.65
N ILE A 307 47.03 -17.17 1.79
CA ILE A 307 46.98 -16.49 3.09
C ILE A 307 45.78 -17.06 3.90
N PRO A 308 45.86 -17.23 5.23
CA PRO A 308 44.73 -17.65 6.05
C PRO A 308 43.53 -16.69 5.94
N PHE A 309 42.30 -17.22 6.02
CA PHE A 309 41.07 -16.46 5.78
C PHE A 309 40.94 -15.20 6.64
N PHE A 310 41.35 -15.24 7.91
CA PHE A 310 41.24 -14.12 8.85
C PHE A 310 41.99 -12.85 8.38
N TYR A 311 43.04 -12.98 7.57
CA TYR A 311 43.77 -11.83 7.05
C TYR A 311 43.02 -11.06 5.95
N TYR A 312 41.94 -11.63 5.42
CA TYR A 312 41.12 -10.98 4.40
C TYR A 312 40.02 -10.07 4.97
N HIS A 313 39.90 -9.89 6.29
CA HIS A 313 38.81 -9.09 6.87
C HIS A 313 38.77 -7.63 6.35
N LYS A 314 39.93 -6.95 6.22
CA LYS A 314 40.00 -5.59 5.66
C LYS A 314 39.63 -5.58 4.18
N PHE A 315 40.08 -6.59 3.44
CA PHE A 315 39.76 -6.77 2.03
C PHE A 315 38.25 -7.00 1.84
N LEU A 316 37.64 -7.89 2.61
CA LEU A 316 36.20 -8.15 2.58
C LEU A 316 35.37 -6.94 3.00
N LEU A 317 35.81 -6.17 4.00
CA LEU A 317 35.15 -4.91 4.35
C LEU A 317 35.16 -3.94 3.16
N PHE A 318 36.31 -3.78 2.51
CA PHE A 318 36.42 -2.96 1.30
C PHE A 318 35.53 -3.47 0.16
N VAL A 319 35.54 -4.77 -0.12
CA VAL A 319 34.69 -5.41 -1.13
C VAL A 319 33.22 -5.14 -0.85
N ASN A 320 32.76 -5.30 0.40
CA ASN A 320 31.37 -5.10 0.80
C ASN A 320 30.92 -3.63 0.72
N LEU A 321 31.86 -2.67 0.84
CA LEU A 321 31.57 -1.24 0.68
C LEU A 321 31.51 -0.83 -0.80
N VAL A 322 32.38 -1.39 -1.64
CA VAL A 322 32.50 -1.01 -3.07
C VAL A 322 31.48 -1.73 -3.94
N THR A 323 31.19 -3.00 -3.65
CA THR A 323 30.29 -3.84 -4.47
C THR A 323 28.92 -3.18 -4.70
N PRO A 324 28.21 -2.67 -3.68
CA PRO A 324 26.92 -2.01 -3.89
C PRO A 324 27.00 -0.80 -4.83
N LEU A 325 28.09 -0.02 -4.79
CA LEU A 325 28.28 1.13 -5.65
C LEU A 325 28.49 0.70 -7.11
N VAL A 326 29.31 -0.34 -7.34
CA VAL A 326 29.54 -0.90 -8.68
C VAL A 326 28.26 -1.50 -9.24
N PHE A 327 27.50 -2.23 -8.43
CA PHE A 327 26.23 -2.83 -8.86
C PHE A 327 25.17 -1.77 -9.14
N TYR A 328 25.12 -0.71 -8.35
CA TYR A 328 24.28 0.46 -8.63
C TYR A 328 24.64 1.10 -9.98
N SER A 329 25.94 1.35 -10.24
CA SER A 329 26.40 1.93 -11.51
C SER A 329 26.14 1.03 -12.72
N SER A 330 26.13 -0.29 -12.52
CA SER A 330 25.81 -1.29 -13.55
C SER A 330 24.30 -1.45 -13.80
N GLY A 331 23.45 -0.71 -13.09
CA GLY A 331 21.99 -0.82 -13.20
C GLY A 331 21.42 -2.07 -12.53
N LEU A 332 22.18 -2.78 -11.69
CA LEU A 332 21.71 -4.01 -11.07
C LEU A 332 20.59 -3.74 -10.04
N TYR A 333 20.46 -2.53 -9.54
CA TYR A 333 19.36 -2.12 -8.64
C TYR A 333 18.20 -1.42 -9.37
N THR A 334 18.22 -1.37 -10.71
CA THR A 334 17.07 -0.89 -11.49
C THR A 334 16.15 -2.06 -11.79
N PHE A 335 15.02 -2.13 -11.09
CA PHE A 335 14.03 -3.19 -11.31
C PHE A 335 13.01 -2.75 -12.36
N LYS A 336 13.04 -3.31 -13.56
CA LYS A 336 11.94 -3.15 -14.53
C LYS A 336 11.02 -4.37 -14.49
N GLN A 337 9.72 -4.14 -14.66
CA GLN A 337 8.77 -5.24 -14.83
C GLN A 337 8.90 -5.79 -16.26
N GLY A 338 8.89 -7.12 -16.41
CA GLY A 338 8.97 -7.77 -17.73
C GLY A 338 10.37 -8.02 -18.30
N GLU A 339 11.44 -7.68 -17.58
CA GLU A 339 12.81 -7.99 -18.03
C GLU A 339 13.08 -9.51 -18.09
N VAL A 340 13.82 -9.94 -19.10
CA VAL A 340 14.20 -11.34 -19.28
C VAL A 340 15.36 -11.66 -18.32
N TRP A 341 15.39 -12.89 -17.79
CA TRP A 341 16.43 -13.35 -16.86
C TRP A 341 17.86 -13.21 -17.41
N VAL A 342 18.00 -13.20 -18.74
CA VAL A 342 19.25 -13.01 -19.47
C VAL A 342 19.83 -11.62 -19.21
N ASP A 343 19.00 -10.57 -19.18
CA ASP A 343 19.43 -9.20 -18.92
C ASP A 343 19.98 -9.05 -17.49
N GLU A 344 19.35 -9.71 -16.52
CA GLU A 344 19.82 -9.77 -15.14
C GLU A 344 21.19 -10.45 -15.05
N LEU A 345 21.37 -11.57 -15.77
CA LEU A 345 22.64 -12.29 -15.84
C LEU A 345 23.76 -11.43 -16.44
N PHE A 346 23.51 -10.73 -17.55
CA PHE A 346 24.50 -9.85 -18.18
C PHE A 346 24.88 -8.67 -17.28
N ARG A 347 23.90 -8.04 -16.61
CA ARG A 347 24.19 -6.96 -15.64
C ARG A 347 24.99 -7.46 -14.44
N ALA A 348 24.65 -8.65 -13.92
CA ALA A 348 25.39 -9.26 -12.82
C ALA A 348 26.83 -9.60 -13.25
N ALA A 349 27.01 -10.22 -14.41
CA ALA A 349 28.33 -10.53 -14.96
C ALA A 349 29.18 -9.27 -15.19
N LYS A 350 28.62 -8.23 -15.80
CA LYS A 350 29.27 -6.93 -15.98
C LYS A 350 29.67 -6.31 -14.64
N GLY A 351 28.76 -6.31 -13.67
CA GLY A 351 29.01 -5.77 -12.33
C GLY A 351 30.12 -6.51 -11.60
N VAL A 352 30.11 -7.86 -11.64
CA VAL A 352 31.14 -8.70 -11.03
C VAL A 352 32.48 -8.53 -11.73
N LEU A 353 32.52 -8.40 -13.06
CA LEU A 353 33.74 -8.14 -13.81
C LEU A 353 34.35 -6.79 -13.41
N MET A 354 33.55 -5.72 -13.39
CA MET A 354 33.99 -4.40 -12.92
C MET A 354 34.49 -4.46 -11.48
N ASN A 355 33.74 -5.12 -10.59
CA ASN A 355 34.14 -5.28 -9.20
C ASN A 355 35.47 -6.02 -9.09
N SER A 356 35.67 -7.10 -9.84
CA SER A 356 36.91 -7.88 -9.85
C SER A 356 38.10 -7.08 -10.37
N LEU A 357 37.91 -6.25 -11.41
CA LEU A 357 38.94 -5.33 -11.90
C LEU A 357 39.29 -4.26 -10.86
N PHE A 358 38.29 -3.67 -10.18
CA PHE A 358 38.53 -2.74 -9.08
C PHE A 358 39.30 -3.40 -7.93
N LEU A 359 38.98 -4.65 -7.59
CA LEU A 359 39.67 -5.42 -6.56
C LEU A 359 41.12 -5.73 -6.95
N MET A 360 41.38 -6.06 -8.22
CA MET A 360 42.74 -6.23 -8.75
C MET A 360 43.55 -4.93 -8.73
N ALA A 361 42.93 -3.80 -9.05
CA ALA A 361 43.59 -2.50 -8.98
C ALA A 361 43.88 -2.10 -7.52
N ALA A 362 42.90 -2.29 -6.62
CA ALA A 362 43.03 -1.96 -5.21
C ALA A 362 44.09 -2.82 -4.51
N SER A 363 44.18 -4.11 -4.82
CA SER A 363 45.21 -4.99 -4.29
C SER A 363 46.63 -4.57 -4.70
N TYR A 364 46.79 -3.99 -5.90
CA TYR A 364 48.07 -3.47 -6.36
C TYR A 364 48.47 -2.17 -5.63
N LEU A 365 47.50 -1.31 -5.33
CA LEU A 365 47.74 -0.03 -4.64
C LEU A 365 48.04 -0.19 -3.14
N VAL A 366 47.43 -1.19 -2.50
CA VAL A 366 47.69 -1.51 -1.10
C VAL A 366 48.97 -2.36 -1.03
N GLN A 367 50.12 -1.69 -1.12
CA GLN A 367 51.44 -2.30 -0.98
C GLN A 367 51.51 -3.12 0.33
N GLY A 368 51.83 -4.42 0.22
CA GLY A 368 52.04 -5.30 1.39
C GLY A 368 51.33 -6.66 1.36
N TYR A 369 50.41 -6.91 0.42
CA TYR A 369 49.73 -8.22 0.29
C TYR A 369 49.71 -8.72 -1.15
N GLU A 370 50.47 -9.78 -1.45
CA GLU A 370 50.38 -10.49 -2.73
C GLU A 370 49.17 -11.43 -2.73
N PHE A 371 48.00 -10.92 -3.11
CA PHE A 371 46.81 -11.75 -3.25
C PHE A 371 46.92 -12.71 -4.43
N SER A 372 46.48 -13.96 -4.25
CA SER A 372 46.50 -14.97 -5.29
C SER A 372 45.52 -14.63 -6.41
N ARG A 373 46.01 -14.46 -7.64
CA ARG A 373 45.18 -14.14 -8.82
C ARG A 373 44.11 -15.20 -9.12
N SER A 374 44.39 -16.46 -8.79
CA SER A 374 43.42 -17.55 -8.94
C SER A 374 42.23 -17.41 -7.98
N ILE A 375 42.43 -16.87 -6.77
CA ILE A 375 41.31 -16.55 -5.87
C ILE A 375 40.37 -15.54 -6.53
N VAL A 376 40.92 -14.49 -7.15
CA VAL A 376 40.10 -13.46 -7.83
C VAL A 376 39.31 -14.05 -9.00
N LEU A 377 39.93 -14.91 -9.82
CA LEU A 377 39.26 -15.55 -10.95
C LEU A 377 38.14 -16.50 -10.50
N VAL A 378 38.42 -17.37 -9.53
CA VAL A 378 37.41 -18.30 -8.97
C VAL A 378 36.30 -17.51 -8.26
N PHE A 379 36.65 -16.46 -7.52
CA PHE A 379 35.70 -15.54 -6.89
C PHE A 379 34.76 -14.90 -7.90
N ALA A 380 35.27 -14.43 -9.04
CA ALA A 380 34.45 -13.82 -10.08
C ALA A 380 33.40 -14.82 -10.62
N VAL A 381 33.83 -16.04 -10.96
CA VAL A 381 32.91 -17.09 -11.46
C VAL A 381 31.86 -17.46 -10.40
N LEU A 382 32.29 -17.73 -9.17
CA LEU A 382 31.37 -18.07 -8.09
C LEU A 382 30.40 -16.92 -7.75
N SER A 383 30.86 -15.67 -7.86
CA SER A 383 30.04 -14.48 -7.61
C SER A 383 28.92 -14.34 -8.64
N VAL A 384 29.21 -14.52 -9.93
CA VAL A 384 28.16 -14.49 -10.97
C VAL A 384 27.11 -15.55 -10.70
N CYS A 385 27.54 -16.79 -10.42
CA CYS A 385 26.62 -17.89 -10.14
C CYS A 385 25.79 -17.67 -8.88
N SER A 386 26.41 -17.28 -7.76
CA SER A 386 25.72 -17.11 -6.48
C SER A 386 24.74 -15.93 -6.50
N ILE A 387 25.15 -14.79 -7.10
CA ILE A 387 24.28 -13.62 -7.29
C ILE A 387 23.09 -14.02 -8.16
N PHE A 388 23.33 -14.68 -9.30
CA PHE A 388 22.24 -15.13 -10.16
C PHE A 388 21.27 -16.07 -9.43
N ILE A 389 21.77 -17.10 -8.74
CA ILE A 389 20.95 -18.07 -8.01
C ILE A 389 20.13 -17.39 -6.91
N LEU A 390 20.75 -16.55 -6.08
CA LEU A 390 20.06 -15.89 -4.97
C LEU A 390 19.02 -14.88 -5.45
N ARG A 391 19.34 -14.09 -6.48
CA ARG A 391 18.42 -13.10 -7.07
C ARG A 391 17.30 -13.78 -7.83
N TRP A 392 17.59 -14.82 -8.61
CA TRP A 392 16.59 -15.63 -9.29
C TRP A 392 15.67 -16.33 -8.31
N GLY A 393 16.22 -16.89 -7.22
CA GLY A 393 15.45 -17.48 -6.13
C GLY A 393 14.52 -16.46 -5.47
N ALA A 394 15.02 -15.26 -5.16
CA ALA A 394 14.21 -14.17 -4.62
C ALA A 394 13.11 -13.72 -5.60
N PHE A 395 13.43 -13.55 -6.88
CA PHE A 395 12.46 -13.18 -7.92
C PHE A 395 11.38 -14.26 -8.11
N SER A 396 11.79 -15.53 -8.19
CA SER A 396 10.90 -16.69 -8.29
C SER A 396 9.99 -16.80 -7.06
N TYR A 397 10.54 -16.53 -5.88
CA TYR A 397 9.77 -16.46 -4.65
C TYR A 397 8.73 -15.33 -4.72
N TYR A 398 9.13 -14.08 -5.02
CA TYR A 398 8.18 -12.97 -5.16
C TYR A 398 7.07 -13.24 -6.19
N THR A 399 7.41 -13.79 -7.35
CA THR A 399 6.42 -14.13 -8.39
C THR A 399 5.48 -15.26 -7.95
N SER A 400 5.99 -16.26 -7.21
CA SER A 400 5.16 -17.29 -6.58
C SER A 400 4.17 -16.70 -5.56
N TRP A 401 4.58 -15.70 -4.79
CA TRP A 401 3.70 -15.03 -3.83
C TRP A 401 2.59 -14.22 -4.52
N TYR A 402 2.88 -13.52 -5.61
CA TYR A 402 1.85 -12.86 -6.41
C TYR A 402 0.85 -13.87 -7.00
N LYS A 403 1.34 -14.99 -7.54
CA LYS A 403 0.47 -16.08 -8.04
C LYS A 403 -0.45 -16.65 -6.96
N LYS A 404 0.00 -16.65 -5.70
CA LYS A 404 -0.79 -17.07 -4.54
C LYS A 404 -1.75 -16.01 -4.00
N GLY A 405 -1.79 -14.80 -4.59
CA GLY A 405 -2.73 -13.75 -4.20
C GLY A 405 -2.20 -12.75 -3.16
N PHE A 406 -0.91 -12.82 -2.81
CA PHE A 406 -0.28 -11.90 -1.85
C PHE A 406 0.35 -10.69 -2.52
N ASN A 407 0.52 -9.61 -1.75
CA ASN A 407 1.22 -8.38 -2.16
C ASN A 407 0.60 -7.70 -3.40
N LEU A 408 -0.67 -7.99 -3.69
CA LEU A 408 -1.38 -7.41 -4.81
C LEU A 408 -1.65 -5.91 -4.58
N ARG A 409 -1.67 -5.16 -5.68
CA ARG A 409 -2.10 -3.76 -5.74
C ARG A 409 -3.61 -3.73 -5.84
N ARG A 410 -4.28 -3.25 -4.80
CA ARG A 410 -5.71 -2.96 -4.86
C ARG A 410 -5.94 -1.87 -5.88
N THR A 411 -6.70 -2.21 -6.90
CA THR A 411 -6.81 -1.46 -8.14
C THR A 411 -8.26 -1.18 -8.44
N LEU A 412 -8.52 0.08 -8.80
CA LEU A 412 -9.82 0.53 -9.22
C LEU A 412 -9.76 0.92 -10.70
N ILE A 413 -10.71 0.44 -11.48
CA ILE A 413 -10.78 0.76 -12.91
C ILE A 413 -11.79 1.89 -13.09
N ILE A 414 -11.36 2.95 -13.77
CA ILE A 414 -12.17 4.13 -14.09
C ILE A 414 -12.49 4.08 -15.57
N GLY A 415 -13.79 4.06 -15.87
CA GLY A 415 -14.33 3.93 -17.23
C GLY A 415 -15.01 2.58 -17.47
N THR A 416 -16.04 2.60 -18.30
CA THR A 416 -16.83 1.43 -18.72
C THR A 416 -16.64 1.15 -20.22
N GLY A 417 -17.13 0.01 -20.71
CA GLY A 417 -17.05 -0.38 -22.12
C GLY A 417 -15.96 -1.41 -22.47
N LYS A 418 -15.67 -1.57 -23.77
CA LYS A 418 -14.83 -2.67 -24.30
C LYS A 418 -13.40 -2.69 -23.73
N SER A 419 -12.76 -1.53 -23.57
CA SER A 419 -11.41 -1.44 -23.01
C SER A 419 -11.35 -1.89 -21.55
N ALA A 420 -12.37 -1.58 -20.76
CA ALA A 420 -12.49 -2.05 -19.38
C ALA A 420 -12.68 -3.58 -19.30
N ALA A 421 -13.47 -4.15 -20.22
CA ALA A 421 -13.65 -5.61 -20.31
C ALA A 421 -12.35 -6.35 -20.71
N VAL A 422 -11.54 -5.77 -21.61
CA VAL A 422 -10.22 -6.34 -21.96
C VAL A 422 -9.30 -6.38 -20.74
N VAL A 423 -9.22 -5.27 -19.99
CA VAL A 423 -8.43 -5.20 -18.75
C VAL A 423 -8.93 -6.22 -17.73
N GLN A 424 -10.25 -6.31 -17.53
CA GLN A 424 -10.85 -7.29 -16.64
C GLN A 424 -10.43 -8.72 -17.00
N ASN A 425 -10.53 -9.11 -18.27
CA ASN A 425 -10.18 -10.44 -18.73
C ASN A 425 -8.69 -10.77 -18.58
N VAL A 426 -7.80 -9.80 -18.83
CA VAL A 426 -6.35 -9.99 -18.68
C VAL A 426 -5.95 -10.12 -17.21
N PHE A 427 -6.53 -9.30 -16.35
CA PHE A 427 -6.13 -9.23 -14.93
C PHE A 427 -6.77 -10.33 -14.10
N GLN A 428 -8.01 -10.73 -14.41
CA GLN A 428 -8.68 -11.85 -13.75
C GLN A 428 -7.93 -13.16 -13.94
N LYS A 429 -7.34 -13.38 -15.12
CA LYS A 429 -6.60 -14.61 -15.43
C LYS A 429 -5.20 -14.66 -14.80
N HIS A 430 -4.67 -13.53 -14.31
CA HIS A 430 -3.27 -13.43 -13.96
C HIS A 430 -2.97 -12.57 -12.71
N TYR A 431 -3.28 -13.07 -11.50
CA TYR A 431 -2.74 -12.50 -10.24
C TYR A 431 -1.20 -12.37 -10.24
N ALA A 432 -0.52 -13.13 -11.10
CA ALA A 432 0.91 -13.00 -11.37
C ALA A 432 1.34 -11.57 -11.75
N LEU A 433 0.43 -10.76 -12.33
CA LEU A 433 0.69 -9.35 -12.65
C LEU A 433 0.75 -8.46 -11.41
N GLY A 434 0.30 -8.94 -10.25
CA GLY A 434 0.39 -8.23 -8.97
C GLY A 434 -0.72 -7.22 -8.73
N PHE A 435 -1.88 -7.37 -9.37
CA PHE A 435 -3.05 -6.50 -9.23
C PHE A 435 -4.26 -7.26 -8.65
N ASP A 436 -5.07 -6.56 -7.87
CA ASP A 436 -6.32 -7.01 -7.23
C ASP A 436 -7.42 -6.01 -7.61
N ILE A 437 -8.28 -6.39 -8.56
CA ILE A 437 -9.36 -5.52 -9.04
C ILE A 437 -10.46 -5.49 -7.98
N VAL A 438 -10.70 -4.31 -7.41
CA VAL A 438 -11.73 -4.11 -6.38
C VAL A 438 -13.10 -3.85 -7.01
N GLY A 439 -13.14 -3.14 -8.15
CA GLY A 439 -14.36 -2.78 -8.83
C GLY A 439 -14.17 -1.69 -9.89
N PHE A 440 -15.29 -1.17 -10.36
CA PHE A 440 -15.36 -0.10 -11.36
C PHE A 440 -15.96 1.18 -10.80
N ILE A 441 -15.53 2.32 -11.31
CA ILE A 441 -16.20 3.62 -11.15
C ILE A 441 -16.75 4.07 -12.50
N HIS A 442 -17.99 4.57 -12.50
CA HIS A 442 -18.56 5.26 -13.66
C HIS A 442 -17.91 6.63 -13.83
N SER A 443 -17.60 6.96 -15.09
CA SER A 443 -17.32 8.35 -15.46
C SER A 443 -18.64 9.10 -15.56
N ASP A 444 -18.67 10.39 -15.22
CA ASP A 444 -19.92 11.19 -15.22
C ASP A 444 -20.56 11.31 -16.62
N HIS A 445 -19.85 10.87 -17.67
CA HIS A 445 -20.29 10.88 -19.07
C HIS A 445 -20.76 9.52 -19.62
N THR A 446 -20.69 8.43 -18.84
CA THR A 446 -21.17 7.12 -19.32
C THR A 446 -22.62 6.87 -18.93
N GLN A 447 -23.48 6.66 -19.94
CA GLN A 447 -24.87 6.29 -19.73
C GLN A 447 -24.95 4.94 -19.01
N GLN A 448 -25.94 4.80 -18.14
CA GLN A 448 -26.19 3.63 -17.28
C GLN A 448 -26.38 2.31 -18.07
N GLU A 449 -26.63 2.40 -19.38
CA GLU A 449 -26.89 1.28 -20.29
C GLU A 449 -25.62 0.63 -20.89
N ASP A 450 -24.43 1.24 -20.76
CA ASP A 450 -23.15 0.68 -21.26
C ASP A 450 -22.48 -0.30 -20.27
N ALA A 451 -23.17 -0.69 -19.20
CA ALA A 451 -22.71 -1.74 -18.31
C ALA A 451 -22.72 -3.07 -19.07
N SER A 452 -21.54 -3.65 -19.32
CA SER A 452 -21.45 -5.00 -19.86
C SER A 452 -22.29 -5.95 -19.00
N PRO A 453 -23.23 -6.72 -19.60
CA PRO A 453 -24.02 -7.74 -18.90
C PRO A 453 -23.16 -8.76 -18.14
N ASP A 454 -21.87 -8.86 -18.48
CA ASP A 454 -20.90 -9.82 -17.95
C ASP A 454 -19.90 -9.20 -16.94
N ALA A 455 -20.17 -8.01 -16.40
CA ALA A 455 -19.29 -7.40 -15.40
C ALA A 455 -19.28 -8.24 -14.09
N ILE A 456 -18.17 -8.95 -13.85
CA ILE A 456 -17.97 -9.84 -12.69
C ILE A 456 -17.74 -9.05 -11.39
N PHE A 457 -17.23 -7.83 -11.51
CA PHE A 457 -16.90 -6.96 -10.37
C PHE A 457 -17.94 -5.86 -10.16
N PRO A 458 -18.19 -5.46 -8.90
CA PRO A 458 -19.19 -4.44 -8.60
C PRO A 458 -18.80 -3.05 -9.10
N ILE A 459 -19.81 -2.26 -9.42
CA ILE A 459 -19.70 -0.81 -9.62
C ILE A 459 -19.77 -0.15 -8.25
N LEU A 460 -18.70 0.50 -7.81
CA LEU A 460 -18.57 1.02 -6.44
C LEU A 460 -19.07 2.46 -6.26
N GLY A 461 -19.30 3.19 -7.35
CA GLY A 461 -19.77 4.57 -7.31
C GLY A 461 -19.33 5.42 -8.50
N SER A 462 -19.33 6.73 -8.27
CA SER A 462 -18.99 7.78 -9.23
C SER A 462 -17.60 8.38 -8.98
N LEU A 463 -17.15 9.30 -9.85
CA LEU A 463 -15.89 10.04 -9.66
C LEU A 463 -15.87 10.88 -8.36
N HIS A 464 -17.04 11.29 -7.85
CA HIS A 464 -17.14 12.01 -6.58
C HIS A 464 -16.82 11.12 -5.37
N ASP A 465 -17.10 9.83 -5.45
CA ASP A 465 -16.84 8.88 -4.37
C ASP A 465 -15.37 8.48 -4.27
N LEU A 466 -14.54 8.83 -5.26
CA LEU A 466 -13.15 8.39 -5.39
C LEU A 466 -12.29 8.65 -4.13
N PRO A 467 -12.31 9.84 -3.48
CA PRO A 467 -11.51 10.07 -2.27
C PRO A 467 -11.96 9.22 -1.07
N ARG A 468 -13.26 8.91 -0.99
CA ARG A 468 -13.80 8.00 0.03
C ARG A 468 -13.37 6.57 -0.25
N LEU A 469 -13.57 6.10 -1.49
CA LEU A 469 -13.23 4.75 -1.93
C LEU A 469 -11.72 4.45 -1.80
N ILE A 470 -10.85 5.41 -2.13
CA ILE A 470 -9.40 5.24 -1.96
C ILE A 470 -9.04 4.90 -0.51
N ARG A 471 -9.65 5.60 0.46
CA ARG A 471 -9.38 5.40 1.88
C ARG A 471 -10.05 4.16 2.44
N GLU A 472 -11.33 3.97 2.16
CA GLU A 472 -12.11 2.86 2.72
C GLU A 472 -11.73 1.51 2.12
N GLN A 473 -11.40 1.47 0.82
CA GLN A 473 -11.03 0.24 0.12
C GLN A 473 -9.52 0.06 -0.05
N ASN A 474 -8.69 0.88 0.60
CA ASN A 474 -7.22 0.83 0.53
C ASN A 474 -6.71 0.77 -0.92
N ILE A 475 -7.25 1.60 -1.81
CA ILE A 475 -6.86 1.61 -3.22
C ILE A 475 -5.44 2.18 -3.35
N SER A 476 -4.61 1.48 -4.12
CA SER A 476 -3.19 1.82 -4.34
C SER A 476 -2.86 2.13 -5.80
N GLU A 477 -3.73 1.72 -6.73
CA GLU A 477 -3.59 1.98 -8.16
C GLU A 477 -4.97 2.31 -8.77
N LEU A 478 -5.01 3.29 -9.67
CA LEU A 478 -6.15 3.60 -10.53
C LEU A 478 -5.76 3.25 -11.96
N ILE A 479 -6.61 2.53 -12.70
CA ILE A 479 -6.44 2.29 -14.12
C ILE A 479 -7.53 3.06 -14.87
N ILE A 480 -7.13 3.98 -15.73
CA ILE A 480 -8.02 4.77 -16.57
C ILE A 480 -8.03 4.13 -17.96
N THR A 481 -9.21 3.68 -18.41
CA THR A 481 -9.37 2.95 -19.68
C THR A 481 -9.71 3.86 -20.85
N ASN A 482 -10.55 4.89 -20.62
CA ASN A 482 -10.81 5.97 -21.57
C ASN A 482 -11.55 7.10 -20.84
N SER A 483 -10.98 8.30 -20.77
CA SER A 483 -11.67 9.47 -20.21
C SER A 483 -11.16 10.77 -20.85
N SER A 484 -12.08 11.63 -21.29
CA SER A 484 -11.83 13.04 -21.60
C SER A 484 -11.11 13.75 -20.45
N ASP A 485 -11.40 13.37 -19.20
CA ASP A 485 -10.94 14.03 -17.97
C ASP A 485 -9.69 13.40 -17.36
N SER A 486 -8.81 12.83 -18.20
CA SER A 486 -7.60 12.13 -17.74
C SER A 486 -6.71 13.00 -16.82
N GLN A 487 -6.58 14.30 -17.11
CA GLN A 487 -5.79 15.23 -16.31
C GLN A 487 -6.34 15.42 -14.88
N GLU A 488 -7.66 15.57 -14.75
CA GLU A 488 -8.30 15.73 -13.45
C GLU A 488 -8.13 14.46 -12.62
N LEU A 489 -8.34 13.29 -13.20
CA LEU A 489 -8.18 12.01 -12.53
C LEU A 489 -6.73 11.76 -12.10
N ILE A 490 -5.76 12.12 -12.96
CA ILE A 490 -4.33 12.08 -12.61
C ILE A 490 -4.06 13.01 -11.42
N SER A 491 -4.59 14.24 -11.42
CA SER A 491 -4.43 15.19 -10.32
C SER A 491 -5.03 14.66 -9.01
N ARG A 492 -6.29 14.20 -9.03
CA ARG A 492 -6.99 13.67 -7.85
C ARG A 492 -6.31 12.41 -7.30
N GLY A 493 -5.90 11.50 -8.18
CA GLY A 493 -5.14 10.30 -7.78
C GLY A 493 -3.79 10.66 -7.16
N ARG A 494 -3.06 11.63 -7.74
CA ARG A 494 -1.80 12.15 -7.19
C ARG A 494 -1.95 12.78 -5.83
N GLN A 495 -2.94 13.64 -5.65
CA GLN A 495 -3.26 14.27 -4.36
C GLN A 495 -3.60 13.24 -3.28
N SER A 496 -4.24 12.13 -3.69
CA SER A 496 -4.58 11.02 -2.81
C SER A 496 -3.41 10.04 -2.57
N GLY A 497 -2.23 10.31 -3.15
CA GLY A 497 -1.05 9.46 -3.04
C GLY A 497 -1.19 8.09 -3.72
N VAL A 498 -2.10 7.96 -4.69
CA VAL A 498 -2.40 6.75 -5.44
C VAL A 498 -1.74 6.82 -6.82
N ASN A 499 -1.22 5.70 -7.31
CA ASN A 499 -0.69 5.63 -8.67
C ASN A 499 -1.82 5.66 -9.68
N VAL A 500 -1.68 6.46 -10.74
CA VAL A 500 -2.65 6.52 -11.82
C VAL A 500 -2.01 5.97 -13.08
N ARG A 501 -2.61 4.95 -13.66
CA ARG A 501 -2.16 4.30 -14.88
C ARG A 501 -3.16 4.60 -15.99
N LEU A 502 -2.70 5.28 -17.03
CA LEU A 502 -3.51 5.58 -18.20
C LEU A 502 -3.24 4.51 -19.26
N LEU A 503 -4.29 3.83 -19.71
CA LEU A 503 -4.25 2.96 -20.89
C LEU A 503 -4.36 3.86 -22.11
N THR A 504 -3.36 3.82 -22.97
CA THR A 504 -3.32 4.66 -24.18
C THR A 504 -3.65 3.82 -25.39
N ASP A 505 -4.61 4.28 -26.21
CA ASP A 505 -4.73 3.79 -27.58
C ASP A 505 -3.63 4.42 -28.44
N PHE A 506 -2.69 3.59 -28.89
CA PHE A 506 -1.50 4.03 -29.65
C PHE A 506 -1.85 4.79 -30.92
N HIS A 507 -3.06 4.65 -31.47
CA HIS A 507 -3.44 5.33 -32.71
C HIS A 507 -3.48 6.87 -32.61
N SER A 508 -3.45 7.45 -31.40
CA SER A 508 -3.68 8.89 -31.19
C SER A 508 -2.48 9.72 -30.70
N LEU A 509 -1.40 9.11 -30.21
CA LEU A 509 -0.33 9.85 -29.51
C LEU A 509 1.01 9.84 -30.28
N ARG A 510 1.30 10.96 -30.96
CA ARG A 510 2.67 11.32 -31.37
C ARG A 510 3.36 12.05 -30.21
N LEU A 511 4.00 11.31 -29.31
CA LEU A 511 4.85 11.89 -28.27
C LEU A 511 6.25 11.28 -28.35
N HIS A 512 7.26 12.13 -28.54
CA HIS A 512 8.66 11.79 -28.34
C HIS A 512 8.95 11.76 -26.82
N GLU A 513 9.75 10.79 -26.39
CA GLU A 513 10.36 10.68 -25.04
C GLU A 513 9.45 10.32 -23.84
N SER A 514 8.38 9.53 -24.03
CA SER A 514 7.72 8.88 -22.88
C SER A 514 8.21 7.44 -22.68
N VAL A 515 8.65 7.09 -21.47
CA VAL A 515 8.95 5.71 -21.08
C VAL A 515 7.64 4.94 -20.97
N PHE A 516 7.36 4.07 -21.92
CA PHE A 516 6.19 3.19 -21.90
C PHE A 516 6.43 2.05 -20.91
N GLU A 517 5.50 1.84 -19.96
CA GLU A 517 5.44 0.58 -19.20
C GLU A 517 4.47 -0.35 -19.94
N GLU A 518 4.94 -1.55 -20.30
CA GLU A 518 4.10 -2.60 -20.85
C GLU A 518 3.45 -3.39 -19.70
N LEU A 519 2.12 -3.44 -19.70
CA LEU A 519 1.33 -4.19 -18.75
C LEU A 519 0.61 -5.32 -19.47
N ALA A 520 1.20 -6.51 -19.46
CA ALA A 520 0.67 -7.71 -20.12
C ALA A 520 0.35 -7.50 -21.62
N GLY A 521 1.27 -6.88 -22.37
CA GLY A 521 1.05 -6.55 -23.80
C GLY A 521 0.33 -5.22 -24.03
N ILE A 522 -0.20 -4.58 -22.98
CA ILE A 522 -0.94 -3.32 -23.09
C ILE A 522 0.00 -2.16 -22.73
N PRO A 523 0.17 -1.16 -23.61
CA PRO A 523 0.96 0.02 -23.31
C PRO A 523 0.29 0.89 -22.25
N THR A 524 1.07 1.38 -21.30
CA THR A 524 0.54 2.22 -20.24
C THR A 524 1.48 3.36 -19.88
N ILE A 525 0.89 4.48 -19.44
CA ILE A 525 1.60 5.60 -18.84
C ILE A 525 1.31 5.58 -17.33
N LEU A 526 2.36 5.44 -16.52
CA LEU A 526 2.27 5.45 -15.06
C LEU A 526 2.57 6.84 -14.49
N PHE A 527 1.57 7.47 -13.91
CA PHE A 527 1.69 8.66 -13.07
C PHE A 527 1.78 8.23 -11.61
N LYS A 528 2.97 8.34 -11.01
CA LYS A 528 3.15 8.07 -9.58
C LYS A 528 2.35 9.07 -8.74
N GLY A 529 1.74 8.58 -7.66
CA GLY A 529 1.07 9.44 -6.68
C GLY A 529 2.05 10.37 -5.96
N SER A 530 1.55 11.48 -5.37
CA SER A 530 2.41 12.39 -4.61
C SER A 530 3.10 11.64 -3.46
N PRO A 531 4.44 11.73 -3.34
CA PRO A 531 5.16 11.06 -2.27
C PRO A 531 4.89 11.73 -0.91
N LEU A 532 4.46 13.00 -0.88
CA LEU A 532 4.11 13.77 0.32
C LEU A 532 2.70 13.47 0.86
N PHE A 533 2.36 12.19 1.01
CA PHE A 533 1.04 11.75 1.49
C PHE A 533 1.16 10.74 2.64
N GLY A 534 0.15 10.70 3.51
CA GLY A 534 0.07 9.73 4.61
C GLY A 534 1.28 9.79 5.55
N PHE A 535 1.89 8.64 5.84
CA PHE A 535 3.01 8.55 6.78
C PHE A 535 4.32 9.20 6.28
N ASN A 536 4.53 9.38 4.97
CA ASN A 536 5.65 10.19 4.47
C ASN A 536 5.57 11.63 4.96
N LEU A 537 4.34 12.18 5.06
CA LEU A 537 4.11 13.49 5.65
C LEU A 537 4.46 13.49 7.14
N ALA A 538 4.20 12.39 7.86
CA ALA A 538 4.58 12.23 9.27
C ALA A 538 6.11 12.10 9.44
N LEU A 539 6.80 11.38 8.56
CA LEU A 539 8.27 11.29 8.55
C LEU A 539 8.90 12.65 8.26
N LYS A 540 8.42 13.34 7.22
CA LYS A 540 8.83 14.73 6.93
C LYS A 540 8.63 15.62 8.15
N ARG A 541 7.46 15.49 8.80
CA ARG A 541 7.13 16.26 10.00
C ARG A 541 8.07 15.97 11.17
N MET A 542 8.42 14.71 11.39
CA MET A 542 9.36 14.29 12.43
C MET A 542 10.75 14.88 12.18
N MET A 543 11.25 14.77 10.95
CA MET A 543 12.53 15.37 10.54
C MET A 543 12.52 16.89 10.74
N ASP A 544 11.46 17.57 10.29
CA ASP A 544 11.29 19.02 10.46
C ASP A 544 11.37 19.44 11.94
N ILE A 545 10.69 18.71 12.83
CA ILE A 545 10.70 18.99 14.27
C ILE A 545 12.09 18.78 14.85
N VAL A 546 12.71 17.63 14.60
CA VAL A 546 14.03 17.28 15.16
C VAL A 546 15.10 18.27 14.71
N LEU A 547 15.20 18.53 13.40
CA LEU A 547 16.20 19.44 12.86
C LEU A 547 15.95 20.90 13.27
N SER A 548 14.68 21.34 13.35
CA SER A 548 14.38 22.70 13.82
C SER A 548 14.66 22.89 15.30
N LEU A 549 14.40 21.86 16.13
CA LEU A 549 14.70 21.90 17.56
C LEU A 549 16.21 21.97 17.79
N ILE A 550 16.99 21.13 17.09
CA ILE A 550 18.46 21.18 17.12
C ILE A 550 18.94 22.57 16.67
N GLY A 551 18.41 23.07 15.54
CA GLY A 551 18.76 24.39 15.01
C GLY A 551 18.48 25.52 16.01
N LEU A 552 17.32 25.53 16.66
CA LEU A 552 16.97 26.55 17.67
C LEU A 552 17.88 26.49 18.89
N ILE A 553 18.21 25.29 19.39
CA ILE A 553 19.11 25.13 20.54
C ILE A 553 20.52 25.63 20.19
N VAL A 554 21.08 25.12 19.09
CA VAL A 554 22.46 25.43 18.66
C VAL A 554 22.61 26.91 18.29
N LEU A 555 21.61 27.49 17.60
CA LEU A 555 21.67 28.90 17.16
C LEU A 555 21.19 29.88 18.24
N SER A 556 20.62 29.44 19.37
CA SER A 556 20.03 30.33 20.38
C SER A 556 20.96 31.45 20.88
N PRO A 557 22.28 31.23 21.12
CA PRO A 557 23.16 32.32 21.54
C PRO A 557 23.32 33.36 20.42
N PHE A 558 23.47 32.89 19.19
CA PHE A 558 23.61 33.75 18.01
C PHE A 558 22.34 34.54 17.70
N LEU A 559 21.17 33.90 17.80
CA LEU A 559 19.87 34.58 17.67
C LEU A 559 19.68 35.67 18.73
N SER A 560 20.16 35.44 19.95
CA SER A 560 20.11 36.43 21.04
C SER A 560 20.99 37.65 20.77
N VAL A 561 22.17 37.45 20.18
CA VAL A 561 23.05 38.55 19.75
C VAL A 561 22.37 39.37 18.64
N ILE A 562 21.80 38.72 17.62
CA ILE A 562 21.04 39.42 16.57
C ILE A 562 19.89 40.22 17.17
N ALA A 563 19.14 39.63 18.11
CA ALA A 563 18.05 40.30 18.80
C ALA A 563 18.50 41.57 19.54
N ALA A 564 19.63 41.50 20.24
CA ALA A 564 20.21 42.65 20.93
C ALA A 564 20.64 43.73 19.93
N LEU A 565 21.33 43.37 18.84
CA LEU A 565 21.77 44.32 17.81
C LEU A 565 20.61 45.05 17.13
N ILE A 566 19.50 44.35 16.85
CA ILE A 566 18.28 44.97 16.30
C ILE A 566 17.70 45.99 17.28
N LYS A 567 17.69 45.64 18.58
CA LYS A 567 17.17 46.51 19.64
C LYS A 567 18.04 47.75 19.87
N LEU A 568 19.35 47.65 19.59
CA LEU A 568 20.28 48.77 19.65
C LEU A 568 20.18 49.70 18.43
N GLU A 569 19.88 49.17 17.23
CA GLU A 569 19.80 49.97 16.00
C GLU A 569 18.45 50.71 15.84
N SER A 570 17.33 50.10 16.26
CA SER A 570 15.99 50.64 16.02
C SER A 570 15.05 50.47 17.21
N SER A 571 14.18 51.46 17.42
CA SER A 571 13.02 51.32 18.32
C SER A 571 12.05 50.26 17.78
N GLY A 572 11.36 49.55 18.67
CA GLY A 572 10.31 48.57 18.33
C GLY A 572 10.65 47.09 18.59
N PRO A 573 9.79 46.15 18.16
CA PRO A 573 9.94 44.71 18.41
C PRO A 573 11.04 44.06 17.55
N VAL A 574 11.81 43.16 18.16
CA VAL A 574 12.86 42.38 17.49
C VAL A 574 12.30 41.49 16.38
N LEU A 575 11.15 40.85 16.64
CA LEU A 575 10.49 39.97 15.69
C LEU A 575 9.43 40.75 14.90
N PHE A 576 9.57 40.70 13.57
CA PHE A 576 8.55 41.11 12.62
C PHE A 576 7.57 39.96 12.37
N ARG A 577 6.28 40.30 12.28
CA ARG A 577 5.18 39.35 12.07
C ARG A 577 4.49 39.70 10.76
N GLN A 578 4.33 38.72 9.87
CA GLN A 578 3.67 38.92 8.58
C GLN A 578 2.68 37.79 8.29
N THR A 579 1.45 38.14 7.92
CA THR A 579 0.47 37.17 7.45
C THR A 579 0.86 36.62 6.09
N ARG A 580 0.89 35.30 5.98
CA ARG A 580 1.19 34.55 4.76
C ARG A 580 0.13 33.48 4.54
N ILE A 581 0.02 33.00 3.31
CA ILE A 581 -0.85 31.87 2.98
C ILE A 581 -0.03 30.58 3.04
N GLY A 582 -0.53 29.60 3.77
CA GLY A 582 0.06 28.28 3.94
C GLY A 582 -0.68 27.20 3.17
N ARG A 583 -0.49 25.97 3.64
CA ARG A 583 -1.15 24.78 3.09
C ARG A 583 -2.68 24.94 3.10
N ASP A 584 -3.35 24.44 2.06
CA ASP A 584 -4.81 24.43 1.95
C ASP A 584 -5.42 25.85 2.06
N ARG A 585 -4.65 26.83 1.57
CA ARG A 585 -4.97 28.27 1.55
C ARG A 585 -5.19 28.89 2.94
N GLN A 586 -4.73 28.24 4.00
CA GLN A 586 -4.91 28.74 5.37
C GLN A 586 -3.90 29.84 5.69
N PRO A 587 -4.35 31.01 6.20
CA PRO A 587 -3.43 32.06 6.62
C PRO A 587 -2.67 31.68 7.90
N PHE A 588 -1.40 32.07 8.00
CA PHE A 588 -0.59 31.91 9.20
C PHE A 588 0.34 33.12 9.43
N THR A 589 0.83 33.27 10.65
CA THR A 589 1.75 34.36 11.01
C THR A 589 3.20 33.91 10.89
N MET A 590 3.91 34.42 9.88
CA MET A 590 5.33 34.16 9.66
C MET A 590 6.19 35.07 10.55
N PHE A 591 7.18 34.50 11.26
CA PHE A 591 8.14 35.25 12.07
C PHE A 591 9.42 35.52 11.32
N LYS A 592 9.91 36.76 11.37
CA LYS A 592 11.23 37.15 10.88
C LYS A 592 11.92 38.07 11.87
N PHE A 593 13.23 38.23 11.78
CA PHE A 593 13.87 39.37 12.42
C PHE A 593 13.51 40.64 11.66
N ARG A 594 13.34 41.73 12.41
CA ARG A 594 13.15 43.06 11.84
C ARG A 594 14.40 43.46 11.04
N SER A 595 14.20 43.77 9.77
CA SER A 595 15.24 44.22 8.83
C SER A 595 14.88 45.51 8.08
N MET A 596 13.71 46.08 8.38
CA MET A 596 13.17 47.29 7.75
C MET A 596 12.80 48.34 8.81
N CYS A 597 12.71 49.61 8.42
CA CYS A 597 12.26 50.71 9.27
C CYS A 597 10.76 50.60 9.63
N ASP A 598 10.35 51.25 10.72
CA ASP A 598 8.97 51.13 11.25
C ASP A 598 7.88 51.54 10.25
N ASN A 599 8.15 52.49 9.35
CA ASN A 599 7.18 52.98 8.35
C ASN A 599 7.26 52.25 6.98
N ALA A 600 7.92 51.10 6.90
CA ALA A 600 8.19 50.41 5.63
C ALA A 600 6.92 50.02 4.83
N ASP A 601 5.82 49.68 5.50
CA ASP A 601 4.57 49.31 4.84
C ASP A 601 3.85 50.52 4.23
N ALA A 602 3.88 51.68 4.89
CA ALA A 602 3.32 52.93 4.36
C ALA A 602 4.09 53.43 3.12
N ILE A 603 5.43 53.24 3.12
CA ILE A 603 6.30 53.62 2.00
C ILE A 603 6.16 52.64 0.82
N LYS A 604 5.72 51.39 1.06
CA LYS A 604 5.60 50.36 0.01
C LYS A 604 4.71 50.80 -1.16
N GLY A 605 3.58 51.46 -0.87
CA GLY A 605 2.63 51.91 -1.90
C GLY A 605 3.16 53.05 -2.77
N GLN A 606 4.21 53.74 -2.34
CA GLN A 606 4.90 54.79 -3.12
C GLN A 606 6.05 54.22 -3.97
N LEU A 607 6.47 52.98 -3.70
CA LEU A 607 7.59 52.31 -4.36
C LEU A 607 7.15 51.28 -5.42
N THR A 608 5.85 51.15 -5.67
CA THR A 608 5.27 50.18 -6.63
C THR A 608 5.84 50.35 -8.04
N HIS A 609 6.14 51.59 -8.45
CA HIS A 609 6.73 51.90 -9.75
C HIS A 609 8.20 51.47 -9.91
N TYR A 610 8.88 51.15 -8.80
CA TYR A 610 10.25 50.62 -8.80
C TYR A 610 10.30 49.08 -8.77
N ASN A 611 9.16 48.40 -8.93
CA ASN A 611 9.13 46.94 -8.92
C ASN A 611 9.93 46.36 -10.11
N GLU A 612 10.97 45.59 -9.81
CA GLU A 612 11.84 44.95 -10.80
C GLU A 612 11.42 43.50 -11.09
N ALA A 613 10.43 42.97 -10.38
CA ALA A 613 9.92 41.61 -10.59
C ALA A 613 8.78 41.55 -11.61
N GLN A 614 8.75 40.46 -12.39
CA GLN A 614 7.63 40.08 -13.24
C GLN A 614 6.67 39.13 -12.50
N GLY A 615 5.36 39.28 -12.76
CA GLY A 615 4.30 38.51 -12.10
C GLY A 615 3.89 39.10 -10.74
N PRO A 616 3.21 38.32 -9.87
CA PRO A 616 2.58 38.85 -8.64
C PRO A 616 3.56 39.27 -7.53
N ILE A 617 4.87 39.11 -7.76
CA ILE A 617 5.91 39.33 -6.75
C ILE A 617 6.39 40.78 -6.79
N PHE A 618 6.68 41.34 -5.62
CA PHE A 618 7.33 42.63 -5.46
C PHE A 618 8.82 42.48 -5.07
N LYS A 619 9.76 42.99 -5.89
CA LYS A 619 11.21 43.00 -5.63
C LYS A 619 11.81 44.37 -6.01
N ILE A 620 12.72 44.88 -5.18
CA ILE A 620 13.54 46.07 -5.44
C ILE A 620 14.96 45.76 -4.93
N GLN A 621 15.99 45.82 -5.78
CA GLN A 621 17.35 45.51 -5.36
C GLN A 621 17.90 46.46 -4.28
N ASN A 622 17.70 47.75 -4.48
CA ASN A 622 18.13 48.81 -3.56
C ASN A 622 16.96 49.36 -2.75
N ASP A 623 16.27 48.47 -2.01
CA ASP A 623 15.12 48.86 -1.20
C ASP A 623 15.52 49.86 -0.10
N PRO A 624 15.03 51.12 -0.15
CA PRO A 624 15.39 52.18 0.80
C PRO A 624 14.81 51.96 2.19
N ARG A 625 13.91 50.98 2.36
CA ARG A 625 13.24 50.69 3.64
C ARG A 625 14.10 49.84 4.58
N ARG A 626 15.25 49.32 4.13
CA ARG A 626 16.12 48.41 4.89
C ARG A 626 17.03 49.18 5.87
N THR A 627 17.19 48.70 7.10
CA THR A 627 18.18 49.25 8.06
C THR A 627 19.61 48.82 7.70
N ARG A 628 20.65 49.35 8.38
CA ARG A 628 22.04 48.96 8.08
C ARG A 628 22.29 47.52 8.50
N LEU A 629 21.84 47.11 9.68
CA LEU A 629 21.86 45.70 10.09
C LEU A 629 20.93 44.87 9.21
N GLY A 630 19.77 45.41 8.84
CA GLY A 630 18.78 44.74 8.00
C GLY A 630 19.32 44.34 6.63
N ARG A 631 20.17 45.17 6.01
CA ARG A 631 20.91 44.82 4.78
C ARG A 631 21.81 43.60 4.98
N PHE A 632 22.53 43.53 6.10
CA PHE A 632 23.36 42.37 6.43
C PHE A 632 22.51 41.12 6.68
N LEU A 633 21.45 41.23 7.50
CA LEU A 633 20.58 40.11 7.83
C LEU A 633 19.94 39.50 6.57
N ARG A 634 19.40 40.33 5.67
CA ARG A 634 18.76 39.84 4.43
C ARG A 634 19.77 39.25 3.44
N LYS A 635 20.97 39.83 3.33
CA LYS A 635 22.03 39.32 2.45
C LYS A 635 22.38 37.87 2.76
N PHE A 636 22.49 37.54 4.05
CA PHE A 636 22.79 36.20 4.53
C PHE A 636 21.52 35.45 4.99
N SER A 637 20.31 35.91 4.63
CA SER A 637 19.01 35.31 5.02
C SER A 637 18.86 35.00 6.52
N LEU A 638 19.62 35.71 7.37
CA LEU A 638 19.61 35.52 8.83
C LEU A 638 18.30 36.03 9.42
N ASP A 639 17.61 36.93 8.73
CA ASP A 639 16.30 37.42 9.13
C ASP A 639 15.22 36.34 9.12
N GLU A 640 15.47 35.21 8.45
CA GLU A 640 14.53 34.10 8.31
C GLU A 640 14.67 33.03 9.40
N LEU A 641 15.73 33.07 10.21
CA LEU A 641 15.97 32.06 11.26
C LEU A 641 14.83 31.93 12.30
N PRO A 642 14.09 32.99 12.69
CA PRO A 642 12.93 32.85 13.58
C PRO A 642 11.83 31.93 13.04
N GLN A 643 11.80 31.65 11.74
CA GLN A 643 10.82 30.74 11.12
C GLN A 643 10.99 29.29 11.57
N LEU A 644 12.14 28.91 12.16
CA LEU A 644 12.29 27.60 12.82
C LEU A 644 11.21 27.39 13.89
N TRP A 645 10.71 28.47 14.51
CA TRP A 645 9.57 28.41 15.43
C TRP A 645 8.25 28.10 14.71
N ASN A 646 8.01 28.66 13.52
CA ASN A 646 6.86 28.31 12.68
C ASN A 646 6.91 26.84 12.25
N VAL A 647 8.11 26.31 12.02
CA VAL A 647 8.28 24.87 11.76
C VAL A 647 7.90 24.07 12.99
N LEU A 648 8.36 24.39 14.20
CA LEU A 648 7.91 23.68 15.40
C LEU A 648 6.41 23.75 15.63
N LYS A 649 5.76 24.89 15.37
CA LYS A 649 4.29 25.03 15.41
C LYS A 649 3.55 24.22 14.35
N GLY A 650 4.24 23.83 13.28
CA GLY A 650 3.65 23.08 12.18
C GLY A 650 2.94 23.94 11.15
N GLU A 651 3.16 25.25 11.17
CA GLU A 651 2.69 26.18 10.14
C GLU A 651 3.59 26.11 8.89
N MET A 652 4.88 25.84 9.09
CA MET A 652 5.90 25.71 8.03
C MET A 652 6.62 24.34 8.11
N SER A 653 7.41 24.05 7.08
CA SER A 653 8.39 22.97 6.97
C SER A 653 9.79 23.56 6.81
N LEU A 654 10.85 22.78 7.06
CA LEU A 654 12.22 23.25 6.77
C LEU A 654 12.44 23.44 5.27
N VAL A 655 11.92 22.48 4.47
CA VAL A 655 11.99 22.50 3.01
C VAL A 655 10.59 22.46 2.43
N GLY A 656 10.29 23.37 1.52
CA GLY A 656 9.00 23.47 0.85
C GLY A 656 8.90 24.72 -0.04
N PRO A 657 7.76 24.91 -0.71
CA PRO A 657 7.51 26.10 -1.51
C PRO A 657 7.57 27.38 -0.66
N ARG A 658 7.99 28.50 -1.27
CA ARG A 658 7.98 29.80 -0.57
C ARG A 658 6.54 30.14 -0.11
N PRO A 659 6.34 30.65 1.13
CA PRO A 659 5.03 31.13 1.59
C PRO A 659 4.64 32.44 0.88
N PRO A 660 3.55 32.47 0.09
CA PRO A 660 3.15 33.68 -0.61
C PRO A 660 2.41 34.69 0.26
N LEU A 661 2.38 35.94 -0.19
CA LEU A 661 1.53 36.99 0.39
C LEU A 661 0.06 36.74 0.03
N PRO A 662 -0.89 37.15 0.88
CA PRO A 662 -2.31 37.13 0.52
C PRO A 662 -2.61 37.86 -0.80
N SER A 663 -1.94 38.99 -1.05
CA SER A 663 -2.06 39.73 -2.32
C SER A 663 -1.56 38.93 -3.53
N GLU A 664 -0.47 38.17 -3.38
CA GLU A 664 0.08 37.32 -4.45
C GLU A 664 -0.93 36.21 -4.82
N VAL A 665 -1.56 35.59 -3.82
CA VAL A 665 -2.50 34.47 -4.02
C VAL A 665 -3.78 34.89 -4.73
N ASN A 666 -4.19 36.15 -4.61
CA ASN A 666 -5.37 36.68 -5.31
C ASN A 666 -5.19 36.70 -6.83
N GLU A 667 -3.94 36.69 -7.32
CA GLU A 667 -3.60 36.69 -8.74
C GLU A 667 -3.24 35.29 -9.27
N TYR A 668 -3.39 34.24 -8.46
CA TYR A 668 -3.00 32.88 -8.84
C TYR A 668 -3.98 32.22 -9.81
N ASP A 669 -3.43 31.52 -10.79
CA ASP A 669 -4.14 30.56 -11.61
C ASP A 669 -4.21 29.18 -10.94
N GLU A 670 -4.95 28.23 -11.55
CA GLU A 670 -5.08 26.86 -11.04
C GLU A 670 -3.74 26.15 -10.85
N TRP A 671 -2.78 26.43 -11.74
CA TRP A 671 -1.46 25.85 -11.67
C TRP A 671 -0.65 26.39 -10.48
N ALA A 672 -0.69 27.70 -10.22
CA ALA A 672 -0.05 28.32 -9.08
C ALA A 672 -0.60 27.81 -7.75
N PHE A 673 -1.88 27.44 -7.67
CA PHE A 673 -2.45 26.84 -6.46
C PHE A 673 -1.80 25.50 -6.05
N LYS A 674 -1.15 24.78 -6.98
CA LYS A 674 -0.47 23.51 -6.67
C LYS A 674 0.61 23.64 -5.60
N ARG A 675 1.27 24.80 -5.49
CA ARG A 675 2.28 25.06 -4.45
C ARG A 675 1.69 25.09 -3.04
N LEU A 676 0.38 25.29 -2.90
CA LEU A 676 -0.33 25.38 -1.61
C LEU A 676 -0.88 24.02 -1.15
N GLU A 677 -0.65 22.93 -1.91
CA GLU A 677 -1.03 21.57 -1.50
C GLU A 677 -0.15 21.03 -0.35
N VAL A 678 1.00 21.66 -0.10
CA VAL A 678 1.96 21.28 0.95
C VAL A 678 2.28 22.46 1.86
N LYS A 679 2.91 22.19 3.01
CA LYS A 679 3.36 23.27 3.91
C LYS A 679 4.48 24.07 3.26
N PRO A 680 4.46 25.41 3.38
CA PRO A 680 5.54 26.24 2.88
C PRO A 680 6.86 25.98 3.64
N GLY A 681 7.97 26.19 2.96
CA GLY A 681 9.33 25.98 3.46
C GLY A 681 10.01 27.25 3.94
N ILE A 682 10.99 27.11 4.84
CA ILE A 682 12.02 28.14 5.07
C ILE A 682 12.97 28.18 3.87
N SER A 683 13.43 26.99 3.45
CA SER A 683 14.19 26.78 2.21
C SER A 683 13.35 26.03 1.18
N GLY A 684 13.77 26.06 -0.07
CA GLY A 684 13.03 25.52 -1.21
C GLY A 684 13.94 25.34 -2.41
N LEU A 685 13.51 24.49 -3.35
CA LEU A 685 14.35 24.10 -4.48
C LEU A 685 14.77 25.31 -5.33
N TRP A 686 13.87 26.24 -5.62
CA TRP A 686 14.20 27.45 -6.37
C TRP A 686 15.19 28.37 -5.62
N GLN A 687 15.12 28.41 -4.28
CA GLN A 687 16.03 29.21 -3.44
C GLN A 687 17.47 28.70 -3.47
N VAL A 688 17.70 27.43 -3.83
CA VAL A 688 19.05 26.87 -3.99
C VAL A 688 19.49 26.73 -5.44
N SER A 689 18.55 26.84 -6.40
CA SER A 689 18.85 26.72 -7.84
C SER A 689 19.14 28.06 -8.52
N GLY A 690 18.46 29.15 -8.13
CA GLY A 690 18.65 30.47 -8.77
C GLY A 690 18.22 31.68 -7.95
N ARG A 691 17.47 31.50 -6.86
CA ARG A 691 16.97 32.61 -6.01
C ARG A 691 16.24 33.68 -6.83
N SER A 692 16.59 34.94 -6.60
CA SER A 692 15.87 36.11 -7.09
C SER A 692 16.00 36.31 -8.59
N ASP A 693 16.95 35.62 -9.24
CA ASP A 693 17.23 35.72 -10.67
C ASP A 693 16.22 34.90 -11.52
N LEU A 694 15.38 34.07 -10.88
CA LEU A 694 14.32 33.31 -11.54
C LEU A 694 13.03 34.13 -11.68
N THR A 695 12.34 33.90 -12.81
CA THR A 695 10.97 34.37 -13.05
C THR A 695 9.95 33.64 -12.18
N PHE A 696 8.74 34.18 -12.05
CA PHE A 696 7.67 33.53 -11.28
C PHE A 696 7.35 32.12 -11.78
N ASP A 697 7.26 31.94 -13.09
CA ASP A 697 6.94 30.65 -13.70
C ASP A 697 8.03 29.60 -13.46
N GLU A 698 9.30 29.99 -13.51
CA GLU A 698 10.42 29.10 -13.19
C GLU A 698 10.42 28.69 -11.72
N MET A 699 10.15 29.64 -10.81
CA MET A 699 9.98 29.33 -9.39
C MET A 699 8.83 28.35 -9.17
N LEU A 700 7.71 28.56 -9.85
CA LEU A 700 6.54 27.70 -9.74
C LEU A 700 6.80 26.29 -10.29
N LYS A 701 7.49 26.16 -11.44
CA LYS A 701 7.91 24.87 -11.99
C LYS A 701 8.79 24.09 -11.01
N LEU A 702 9.75 24.75 -10.35
CA LEU A 702 10.62 24.12 -9.36
C LEU A 702 9.86 23.73 -8.07
N ASP A 703 8.93 24.57 -7.61
CA ASP A 703 8.07 24.27 -6.46
C ASP A 703 7.20 23.03 -6.73
N VAL A 704 6.55 22.96 -7.90
CA VAL A 704 5.72 21.81 -8.28
C VAL A 704 6.58 20.55 -8.51
N TYR A 705 7.74 20.70 -9.15
CA TYR A 705 8.69 19.60 -9.33
C TYR A 705 9.11 19.00 -7.98
N TYR A 706 9.42 19.84 -7.01
CA TYR A 706 9.74 19.41 -5.65
C TYR A 706 8.59 18.62 -5.01
N ILE A 707 7.36 19.13 -5.10
CA ILE A 707 6.18 18.46 -4.51
C ILE A 707 5.98 17.06 -5.13
N TRP A 708 6.12 16.94 -6.44
CA TRP A 708 5.87 15.68 -7.16
C TRP A 708 6.99 14.66 -7.01
N ASN A 709 8.23 15.10 -6.81
CA ASN A 709 9.40 14.23 -6.75
C ASN A 709 10.01 14.13 -5.35
N TRP A 710 9.32 14.63 -4.32
CA TRP A 710 9.87 14.72 -2.98
C TRP A 710 10.38 13.36 -2.47
N SER A 711 11.58 13.42 -1.91
CA SER A 711 12.15 12.36 -1.09
C SER A 711 12.83 12.97 0.14
N LEU A 712 12.99 12.18 1.20
CA LEU A 712 13.76 12.60 2.38
C LEU A 712 15.20 13.01 1.98
N SER A 713 15.78 12.32 0.99
CA SER A 713 17.11 12.62 0.47
C SER A 713 17.18 13.99 -0.20
N ASP A 714 16.11 14.42 -0.87
CA ASP A 714 16.08 15.71 -1.58
C ASP A 714 15.88 16.87 -0.62
N ASP A 715 15.11 16.69 0.46
CA ASP A 715 15.09 17.65 1.57
C ASP A 715 16.49 17.86 2.16
N LEU A 716 17.22 16.77 2.45
CA LEU A 716 18.58 16.88 2.98
C LEU A 716 19.53 17.55 1.98
N LYS A 717 19.46 17.21 0.69
CA LYS A 717 20.24 17.88 -0.36
C LYS A 717 19.93 19.37 -0.43
N ILE A 718 18.66 19.77 -0.37
CA ILE A 718 18.25 21.18 -0.41
C ILE A 718 18.78 21.91 0.84
N LEU A 719 18.66 21.33 2.03
CA LEU A 719 19.21 21.91 3.25
C LEU A 719 20.73 22.09 3.18
N LEU A 720 21.46 21.07 2.72
CA LEU A 720 22.91 21.15 2.55
C LEU A 720 23.31 22.20 1.50
N ARG A 721 22.57 22.29 0.39
CA ARG A 721 22.77 23.33 -0.64
C ARG A 721 22.42 24.72 -0.14
N THR A 722 21.56 24.85 0.87
CA THR A 722 21.18 26.15 1.44
C THR A 722 22.37 26.83 2.13
N ILE A 723 23.24 26.07 2.79
CA ILE A 723 24.40 26.59 3.55
C ILE A 723 25.34 27.45 2.68
N PRO A 724 25.95 26.96 1.58
CA PRO A 724 26.85 27.77 0.77
C PRO A 724 26.13 28.93 0.09
N VAL A 725 24.86 28.77 -0.29
CA VAL A 725 24.08 29.84 -0.91
C VAL A 725 23.85 30.99 0.08
N VAL A 726 23.48 30.66 1.33
CA VAL A 726 23.34 31.63 2.43
C VAL A 726 24.67 32.33 2.72
N ILE A 727 25.77 31.59 2.85
CA ILE A 727 27.11 32.15 3.14
C ILE A 727 27.61 33.04 2.00
N SER A 728 27.33 32.69 0.74
CA SER A 728 27.78 33.48 -0.41
C SER A 728 27.02 34.81 -0.57
N GLY A 729 25.79 34.89 -0.06
CA GLY A 729 24.90 36.04 -0.22
C GLY A 729 24.52 36.37 -1.68
N LYS A 730 24.85 35.51 -2.66
CA LYS A 730 24.50 35.74 -4.08
C LYS A 730 22.99 35.65 -4.29
N GLY A 731 22.43 36.56 -5.10
CA GLY A 731 21.00 36.61 -5.42
C GLY A 731 20.07 37.02 -4.26
N ALA A 732 20.62 37.55 -3.15
CA ALA A 732 19.85 38.07 -2.02
C ALA A 732 19.69 39.59 -2.14
N TYR A 733 18.45 40.05 -2.39
CA TYR A 733 18.11 41.46 -2.54
C TYR A 733 17.00 41.88 -1.55
#